data_AF-A0A1B2I7Q4-F1
#
_entry.id   AF-A0A1B2I7Q4-F1
#
_cell.length_a   1.000
_cell.length_b   1.000
_cell.length_c   1.000
_cell.angle_alpha   90.00
_cell.angle_beta   90.00
_cell.angle_gamma   90.00
#
_symmetry.space_group_name_H-M   'P 1'
#
loop_
_entity.id
_entity.type
_entity.pdbx_description
1 polymer ?
#
loop_
_entity_poly.entity_id
_entity_poly.type
_entity_poly.pdbx_seq_one_letter_code
_entity_poly.pdbx_strand_id
1 'polypeptide(L)'
;MKVSKKSSWYITAISLIAACLLAGAAVAGNFASITENSNKPVTVDLNNENPQYIYLITAPVKIFTDNEANAKSGDHTKDALTINAKNAIAAFAGWNYTSGSPTNVEIFGNIKFNFSSGKIGWESPDKICGGGDAFRGTGTMGSNGTVYGNVDSSFGVVGNNDDELYTTALLLGAGDGTVMGNTSMTFNSGKHGGSYLYLIAGPAYNGDLHGDSLLTINGGEFKGTAMIGGCYAYDTRKPKMKGNSSVVINGGKITGLSWGVIGGCAANGSGVAEAMVQGSSSVSIYGGTISANIYGGPFARQSDVKSSVVSGDASVNIIGDDGLAAITAPVKIFAGADPAKTNSGVGGNAAVNFVNITKTPAEFKGFELNGGKSVTSGDSVLVFNMVKADFSKVTITSFDRVEVDPNSEISGLSKAAFDADTIKLTGNWNNFGEASPLKFTDDASAVKIDASGALGVKSAGWSSDGKTLVVKCDNTPVAVTPATLRLEVGKSGKVTVTTYAKNEAVQWSSSDPTVAAVDGDGNVTAVKAGLTVVSATGTASETKAGCTVTVEDPAAPDPVPTPAPVTPTVITEKDNPVTKDKDVPADVKPATPVITSATAENTTALAASADVPVKFFTATADGNITVDPVIAKKTVASVMSDDAAVAPKTIVTLPIITATISDGKVAALAMKTTGAQLGAAANNIVSDITLIKILKDETGAKFGYTAEPAGYADQSFTLKNADGNNLAFTDKIDPTATYTLILFVKDNGEFDYDKTMGSVIDPVAMAMNEAKAPKPSGGSSSGCSAGMGVLALLALLPLAAARRKR
;
A
#
# COMPACT_ATOMS: atom_id res chain seq x y z
N MET A 1 -16.99 -41.19 55.64
CA MET A 1 -17.16 -39.99 54.80
C MET A 1 -15.91 -39.79 53.95
N LYS A 2 -16.00 -39.99 52.62
CA LYS A 2 -14.91 -39.67 51.68
C LYS A 2 -14.98 -38.18 51.37
N VAL A 3 -14.02 -37.41 51.88
CA VAL A 3 -13.82 -36.02 51.50
C VAL A 3 -13.06 -36.00 50.16
N SER A 4 -13.64 -35.35 49.15
CA SER A 4 -13.08 -35.32 47.78
C SER A 4 -11.83 -34.44 47.69
N LYS A 5 -10.89 -34.77 46.79
CA LYS A 5 -9.64 -34.02 46.53
C LYS A 5 -9.83 -32.53 46.17
N LYS A 6 -11.06 -32.04 45.92
CA LYS A 6 -11.34 -30.62 45.65
C LYS A 6 -11.31 -29.72 46.89
N SER A 7 -11.47 -30.26 48.11
CA SER A 7 -11.52 -29.45 49.34
C SER A 7 -10.15 -29.20 49.99
N SER A 8 -9.07 -29.89 49.59
CA SER A 8 -7.74 -29.66 50.18
C SER A 8 -7.03 -28.43 49.63
N TRP A 9 -7.41 -27.94 48.43
CA TRP A 9 -6.84 -26.73 47.79
C TRP A 9 -7.45 -25.43 48.32
N TYR A 10 -8.75 -25.44 48.65
CA TYR A 10 -9.42 -24.28 49.26
C TYR A 10 -9.00 -24.08 50.72
N ILE A 11 -8.77 -25.16 51.46
CA ILE A 11 -8.30 -25.10 52.86
C ILE A 11 -6.85 -24.61 52.92
N THR A 12 -5.99 -24.95 51.95
CA THR A 12 -4.59 -24.47 51.89
C THR A 12 -4.49 -22.99 51.51
N ALA A 13 -5.33 -22.46 50.61
CA ALA A 13 -5.31 -21.04 50.27
C ALA A 13 -5.80 -20.12 51.42
N ILE A 14 -6.86 -20.53 52.14
CA ILE A 14 -7.37 -19.79 53.31
C ILE A 14 -6.39 -19.86 54.48
N SER A 15 -5.73 -21.00 54.69
CA SER A 15 -4.70 -21.13 55.73
C SER A 15 -3.38 -20.45 55.37
N LEU A 16 -3.04 -20.29 54.08
CA LEU A 16 -1.88 -19.51 53.62
C LEU A 16 -2.11 -18.00 53.85
N ILE A 17 -3.30 -17.49 53.55
CA ILE A 17 -3.68 -16.08 53.82
C ILE A 17 -3.69 -15.81 55.34
N ALA A 18 -4.23 -16.73 56.14
CA ALA A 18 -4.23 -16.61 57.60
C ALA A 18 -2.83 -16.70 58.22
N ALA A 19 -1.95 -17.58 57.73
CA ALA A 19 -0.55 -17.65 58.14
C ALA A 19 0.25 -16.40 57.73
N CYS A 20 -0.11 -15.78 56.60
CA CYS A 20 0.51 -14.54 56.12
C CYS A 20 0.04 -13.29 56.89
N LEU A 21 -1.23 -13.22 57.28
CA LEU A 21 -1.75 -12.13 58.12
C LEU A 21 -1.13 -12.09 59.52
N LEU A 22 -0.67 -13.22 60.04
CA LEU A 22 -0.12 -13.36 61.40
C LEU A 22 1.35 -12.92 61.56
N ALA A 23 2.14 -12.89 60.49
CA ALA A 23 3.54 -12.45 60.58
C ALA A 23 3.75 -10.96 60.18
N GLY A 24 2.68 -10.25 59.82
CA GLY A 24 2.70 -8.83 59.47
C GLY A 24 2.87 -7.89 60.67
N ALA A 25 4.09 -7.75 61.20
CA ALA A 25 4.41 -6.71 62.18
C ALA A 25 5.90 -6.33 62.28
N ALA A 26 6.75 -6.66 61.30
CA ALA A 26 8.14 -6.17 61.29
C ALA A 26 8.25 -4.90 60.42
N VAL A 27 8.37 -3.75 61.08
CA VAL A 27 8.69 -2.45 60.48
C VAL A 27 10.19 -2.40 60.18
N ALA A 28 10.58 -1.81 59.05
CA ALA A 28 11.97 -1.51 58.71
C ALA A 28 12.71 -0.82 59.84
N GLY A 29 13.90 -1.30 60.20
CA GLY A 29 14.78 -0.59 61.12
C GLY A 29 15.37 0.70 60.53
N ASN A 30 15.43 0.83 59.18
CA ASN A 30 16.24 1.86 58.50
C ASN A 30 15.52 2.75 57.46
N PHE A 31 14.25 2.50 57.11
CA PHE A 31 13.50 3.35 56.17
C PHE A 31 12.66 4.41 56.90
N ALA A 32 12.79 5.68 56.51
CA ALA A 32 11.95 6.79 56.97
C ALA A 32 10.94 7.19 55.89
N SER A 33 9.65 7.10 56.21
CA SER A 33 8.57 7.56 55.33
C SER A 33 8.64 9.07 55.05
N ILE A 34 8.22 9.47 53.85
CA ILE A 34 8.06 10.87 53.47
C ILE A 34 6.86 11.44 54.24
N THR A 35 7.13 12.45 55.06
CA THR A 35 6.14 13.08 55.94
C THR A 35 6.08 14.60 55.81
N GLU A 36 6.99 15.20 55.04
CA GLU A 36 7.10 16.65 54.85
C GLU A 36 7.17 17.04 53.37
N ASN A 37 6.84 18.29 53.08
CA ASN A 37 6.96 18.87 51.73
C ASN A 37 8.43 18.94 51.29
N SER A 38 8.69 18.83 49.98
CA SER A 38 10.00 19.04 49.39
C SER A 38 9.92 20.00 48.20
N ASN A 39 10.82 20.99 48.15
CA ASN A 39 11.04 21.86 46.99
C ASN A 39 12.20 21.37 46.09
N LYS A 40 12.64 20.13 46.28
CA LYS A 40 13.68 19.46 45.48
C LYS A 40 13.23 18.05 45.11
N PRO A 41 13.80 17.45 44.05
CA PRO A 41 13.53 16.05 43.72
C PRO A 41 13.90 15.15 44.91
N VAL A 42 13.10 14.10 45.12
CA VAL A 42 13.30 13.11 46.18
C VAL A 42 13.76 11.80 45.54
N THR A 43 14.84 11.23 46.05
CA THR A 43 15.31 9.89 45.67
C THR A 43 15.20 8.97 46.87
N VAL A 44 14.59 7.80 46.67
CA VAL A 44 14.43 6.76 47.67
C VAL A 44 15.17 5.50 47.19
N ASP A 45 16.25 5.15 47.89
CA ASP A 45 17.05 3.97 47.60
C ASP A 45 16.74 2.86 48.60
N LEU A 46 16.32 1.70 48.10
CA LEU A 46 15.84 0.55 48.89
C LEU A 46 16.70 -0.69 48.63
N ASN A 47 17.93 -0.47 48.20
CA ASN A 47 18.81 -1.52 47.72
C ASN A 47 19.21 -2.45 48.87
N ASN A 48 19.02 -3.76 48.67
CA ASN A 48 19.32 -4.83 49.63
C ASN A 48 18.52 -4.76 50.95
N GLU A 49 17.36 -4.10 50.96
CA GLU A 49 16.43 -4.13 52.10
C GLU A 49 15.69 -5.50 52.21
N ASN A 50 15.40 -5.93 53.44
CA ASN A 50 14.84 -7.26 53.77
C ASN A 50 13.28 -7.26 53.79
N PRO A 51 12.57 -8.43 53.77
CA PRO A 51 11.13 -8.56 53.50
C PRO A 51 10.21 -7.71 54.39
N GLN A 52 9.67 -6.59 53.88
CA GLN A 52 8.86 -5.65 54.66
C GLN A 52 7.73 -4.96 53.86
N TYR A 53 6.72 -4.47 54.59
CA TYR A 53 5.68 -3.55 54.07
C TYR A 53 6.16 -2.10 54.19
N ILE A 54 6.42 -1.45 53.07
CA ILE A 54 6.93 -0.07 53.02
C ILE A 54 5.81 0.90 52.63
N TYR A 55 5.52 1.86 53.52
CA TYR A 55 4.66 3.00 53.24
C TYR A 55 5.52 4.21 52.87
N LEU A 56 5.61 4.53 51.57
CA LEU A 56 6.51 5.58 51.08
C LEU A 56 6.09 6.96 51.60
N ILE A 57 4.79 7.26 51.57
CA ILE A 57 4.24 8.53 52.04
C ILE A 57 3.15 8.25 53.09
N THR A 58 3.30 8.85 54.25
CA THR A 58 2.40 8.65 55.40
C THR A 58 1.72 9.93 55.89
N ALA A 59 2.05 11.09 55.31
CA ALA A 59 1.41 12.38 55.58
C ALA A 59 1.04 13.13 54.28
N PRO A 60 0.14 14.12 54.32
CA PRO A 60 -0.10 15.02 53.19
C PRO A 60 1.19 15.77 52.83
N VAL A 61 1.65 15.66 51.58
CA VAL A 61 2.91 16.28 51.13
C VAL A 61 2.79 16.83 49.72
N LYS A 62 3.55 17.89 49.46
CA LYS A 62 3.85 18.39 48.13
C LYS A 62 5.32 18.13 47.80
N ILE A 63 5.60 17.43 46.72
CA ILE A 63 6.96 17.12 46.25
C ILE A 63 7.24 17.90 44.97
N PHE A 64 8.41 18.53 44.93
CA PHE A 64 8.96 19.29 43.81
C PHE A 64 8.15 20.57 43.48
N THR A 65 7.78 21.30 44.54
CA THR A 65 6.93 22.52 44.48
C THR A 65 7.50 23.70 43.69
N ASP A 66 8.80 23.71 43.38
CA ASP A 66 9.45 24.74 42.58
C ASP A 66 9.10 24.65 41.08
N ASN A 67 8.51 23.52 40.64
CA ASN A 67 8.12 23.29 39.25
C ASN A 67 6.59 23.22 39.04
N GLU A 68 5.79 23.65 40.02
CA GLU A 68 4.32 23.50 40.02
C GLU A 68 3.63 24.07 38.78
N ALA A 69 3.98 25.31 38.38
CA ALA A 69 3.36 25.97 37.22
C ALA A 69 3.65 25.22 35.90
N ASN A 70 4.89 24.79 35.71
CA ASN A 70 5.32 24.07 34.51
C ASN A 70 4.66 22.69 34.44
N ALA A 71 4.70 21.94 35.55
CA ALA A 71 4.09 20.62 35.68
C ALA A 71 2.58 20.67 35.40
N LYS A 72 1.87 21.68 35.94
CA LYS A 72 0.44 21.91 35.66
C LYS A 72 0.15 22.31 34.22
N SER A 73 1.10 22.96 33.55
CA SER A 73 0.99 23.32 32.13
C SER A 73 1.31 22.18 31.16
N GLY A 74 1.71 21.00 31.66
CA GLY A 74 2.02 19.82 30.86
C GLY A 74 3.52 19.58 30.60
N ASP A 75 4.42 20.36 31.21
CA ASP A 75 5.85 20.09 31.15
C ASP A 75 6.23 18.97 32.11
N HIS A 76 6.41 17.76 31.56
CA HIS A 76 6.73 16.52 32.28
C HIS A 76 8.19 16.07 32.05
N THR A 77 9.12 17.00 31.88
CA THR A 77 10.53 16.67 31.55
C THR A 77 11.42 16.35 32.75
N LYS A 78 10.98 16.66 33.97
CA LYS A 78 11.78 16.53 35.20
C LYS A 78 11.23 15.47 36.14
N ASP A 79 12.13 14.75 36.80
CA ASP A 79 11.79 13.76 37.81
C ASP A 79 11.62 14.44 39.19
N ALA A 80 10.47 14.22 39.81
CA ALA A 80 10.17 14.72 41.16
C ALA A 80 10.42 13.65 42.23
N LEU A 81 10.16 12.38 41.90
CA LEU A 81 10.33 11.24 42.80
C LEU A 81 10.97 10.06 42.05
N THR A 82 12.12 9.58 42.52
CA THR A 82 12.77 8.37 41.98
C THR A 82 12.89 7.33 43.07
N ILE A 83 12.51 6.10 42.76
CA ILE A 83 12.57 4.95 43.67
C ILE A 83 13.43 3.88 43.02
N ASN A 84 14.55 3.55 43.66
CA ASN A 84 15.45 2.51 43.20
C ASN A 84 15.42 1.32 44.16
N ALA A 85 15.26 0.12 43.61
CA ALA A 85 15.34 -1.11 44.39
C ALA A 85 16.10 -2.18 43.60
N LYS A 86 17.28 -2.51 44.12
CA LYS A 86 18.17 -3.59 43.68
C LYS A 86 18.29 -4.64 44.77
N ASN A 87 18.07 -5.89 44.41
CA ASN A 87 18.03 -7.06 45.30
C ASN A 87 17.12 -6.91 46.52
N ALA A 88 16.09 -6.06 46.46
CA ALA A 88 15.19 -5.82 47.58
C ALA A 88 14.13 -6.93 47.67
N ILE A 89 13.80 -7.35 48.89
CA ILE A 89 12.59 -8.13 49.16
C ILE A 89 11.61 -7.20 49.85
N ALA A 90 10.58 -6.72 49.15
CA ALA A 90 9.64 -5.76 49.74
C ALA A 90 8.27 -5.77 49.06
N ALA A 91 7.24 -5.43 49.84
CA ALA A 91 5.91 -5.08 49.36
C ALA A 91 5.68 -3.59 49.62
N PHE A 92 5.38 -2.80 48.59
CA PHE A 92 5.16 -1.36 48.75
C PHE A 92 3.66 -1.04 48.74
N ALA A 93 3.16 -0.46 49.80
CA ALA A 93 1.88 0.21 49.77
C ALA A 93 2.19 1.69 49.56
N GLY A 94 2.16 2.15 48.30
CA GLY A 94 2.56 3.50 47.89
C GLY A 94 2.20 4.55 48.95
N TRP A 95 0.93 4.59 49.40
CA TRP A 95 0.45 5.38 50.55
C TRP A 95 -0.30 4.50 51.57
N ASN A 96 -0.31 4.91 52.85
CA ASN A 96 -0.88 4.16 53.99
C ASN A 96 -2.30 3.61 53.74
N TYR A 97 -2.54 2.34 54.10
CA TYR A 97 -3.77 1.57 53.86
C TYR A 97 -4.86 1.72 54.95
N THR A 98 -4.58 2.45 56.04
CA THR A 98 -5.49 2.56 57.19
C THR A 98 -6.45 3.75 57.10
N SER A 99 -7.58 3.70 57.82
CA SER A 99 -8.50 4.83 57.98
C SER A 99 -7.74 6.07 58.48
N GLY A 100 -7.54 7.06 57.60
CA GLY A 100 -6.62 8.18 57.82
C GLY A 100 -5.46 8.26 56.81
N SER A 101 -5.49 7.50 55.70
CA SER A 101 -4.57 7.66 54.56
C SER A 101 -4.38 9.14 54.21
N PRO A 102 -3.15 9.58 53.90
CA PRO A 102 -2.91 10.99 53.59
C PRO A 102 -3.72 11.41 52.37
N THR A 103 -4.66 12.33 52.59
CA THR A 103 -5.34 13.08 51.53
C THR A 103 -4.46 14.27 51.14
N ASN A 104 -4.41 14.64 49.86
CA ASN A 104 -3.63 15.78 49.32
C ASN A 104 -2.12 15.53 49.19
N VAL A 105 -1.73 14.40 48.60
CA VAL A 105 -0.38 14.25 48.06
C VAL A 105 -0.33 14.87 46.67
N GLU A 106 0.57 15.82 46.43
CA GLU A 106 0.81 16.42 45.11
C GLU A 106 2.27 16.24 44.71
N ILE A 107 2.51 15.73 43.50
CA ILE A 107 3.85 15.55 42.94
C ILE A 107 3.93 16.35 41.64
N PHE A 108 4.85 17.30 41.56
CA PHE A 108 4.97 18.23 40.42
C PHE A 108 6.11 17.84 39.47
N GLY A 109 6.05 16.64 38.92
CA GLY A 109 7.04 16.08 37.99
C GLY A 109 6.88 14.57 37.91
N ASN A 110 7.82 13.89 37.24
CA ASN A 110 7.72 12.45 37.01
C ASN A 110 7.99 11.63 38.27
N ILE A 111 7.36 10.46 38.34
CA ILE A 111 7.70 9.38 39.26
C ILE A 111 8.40 8.29 38.45
N LYS A 112 9.58 7.85 38.92
CA LYS A 112 10.32 6.74 38.33
C LYS A 112 10.50 5.61 39.33
N PHE A 113 10.16 4.41 38.90
CA PHE A 113 10.42 3.19 39.63
C PHE A 113 11.43 2.32 38.87
N ASN A 114 12.60 2.10 39.47
CA ASN A 114 13.69 1.32 38.89
C ASN A 114 13.92 0.05 39.70
N PHE A 115 13.37 -1.08 39.23
CA PHE A 115 13.48 -2.38 39.87
C PHE A 115 14.46 -3.26 39.10
N SER A 116 15.64 -3.44 39.66
CA SER A 116 16.78 -3.92 38.87
C SER A 116 17.01 -5.43 39.03
N SER A 117 16.78 -5.98 40.21
CA SER A 117 16.88 -7.41 40.53
C SER A 117 16.26 -7.60 41.92
N GLY A 118 15.78 -8.80 42.28
CA GLY A 118 15.17 -9.03 43.60
C GLY A 118 13.73 -9.56 43.60
N LYS A 119 13.37 -10.22 44.69
CA LYS A 119 12.06 -10.84 44.92
C LYS A 119 11.06 -9.80 45.39
N ILE A 120 10.17 -9.31 44.52
CA ILE A 120 9.08 -8.42 44.97
C ILE A 120 7.96 -9.30 45.54
N GLY A 121 7.72 -9.15 46.84
CA GLY A 121 6.83 -9.99 47.64
C GLY A 121 7.29 -10.03 49.09
N TRP A 122 6.55 -10.71 49.96
CA TRP A 122 6.93 -10.89 51.36
C TRP A 122 7.41 -12.31 51.61
N GLU A 123 8.48 -12.50 52.36
CA GLU A 123 9.07 -13.83 52.58
C GLU A 123 8.54 -14.42 53.90
N SER A 124 7.94 -15.61 53.82
CA SER A 124 7.68 -16.49 54.96
C SER A 124 8.82 -17.53 55.07
N PRO A 125 9.02 -18.19 56.23
CA PRO A 125 10.10 -19.17 56.44
C PRO A 125 10.16 -20.29 55.39
N ASP A 126 9.03 -20.61 54.75
CA ASP A 126 8.93 -21.71 53.78
C ASP A 126 8.72 -21.24 52.32
N LYS A 127 8.29 -19.99 52.06
CA LYS A 127 7.94 -19.45 50.71
C LYS A 127 7.87 -17.91 50.65
N ILE A 128 8.04 -17.32 49.46
CA ILE A 128 7.63 -15.94 49.17
C ILE A 128 6.11 -15.91 48.93
N CYS A 129 5.39 -15.07 49.67
CA CYS A 129 3.95 -14.84 49.60
C CYS A 129 3.69 -13.42 49.08
N GLY A 130 2.72 -13.28 48.16
CA GLY A 130 2.53 -12.03 47.43
C GLY A 130 2.08 -10.86 48.31
N GLY A 131 2.74 -9.71 48.12
CA GLY A 131 2.25 -8.41 48.60
C GLY A 131 1.03 -7.99 47.80
N GLY A 132 -0.03 -7.56 48.48
CA GLY A 132 -1.17 -6.90 47.82
C GLY A 132 -0.73 -5.57 47.18
N ASP A 133 -1.43 -5.17 46.11
CA ASP A 133 -1.31 -3.90 45.36
C ASP A 133 0.03 -3.16 45.50
N ALA A 134 1.09 -3.80 45.02
CA ALA A 134 2.45 -3.58 45.51
C ALA A 134 3.14 -2.31 44.99
N PHE A 135 2.54 -1.55 44.09
CA PHE A 135 3.03 -0.24 43.68
C PHE A 135 1.84 0.61 43.24
N ARG A 136 1.86 1.91 43.49
CA ARG A 136 0.78 2.82 43.06
C ARG A 136 1.39 4.21 42.91
N GLY A 137 1.13 4.89 41.80
CA GLY A 137 1.56 6.29 41.64
C GLY A 137 0.82 7.25 42.58
N THR A 138 -0.39 6.88 43.00
CA THR A 138 -1.31 7.78 43.73
C THR A 138 -2.09 7.12 44.89
N GLY A 139 -1.51 6.11 45.56
CA GLY A 139 -2.06 5.58 46.83
C GLY A 139 -3.23 4.58 46.77
N THR A 140 -3.62 4.10 47.96
CA THR A 140 -4.60 3.02 48.19
C THR A 140 -6.04 3.51 48.40
N MET A 141 -6.98 2.57 48.58
CA MET A 141 -8.43 2.80 48.66
C MET A 141 -8.83 4.02 49.50
N GLY A 142 -9.45 5.03 48.88
CA GLY A 142 -9.91 6.25 49.56
C GLY A 142 -8.85 7.34 49.79
N SER A 143 -7.62 7.16 49.28
CA SER A 143 -6.58 8.20 49.27
C SER A 143 -6.60 8.96 47.94
N ASN A 144 -6.61 10.29 48.02
CA ASN A 144 -6.66 11.19 46.86
C ASN A 144 -5.36 11.97 46.77
N GLY A 145 -4.64 11.80 45.66
CA GLY A 145 -3.49 12.64 45.32
C GLY A 145 -3.23 12.69 43.84
N THR A 146 -2.41 13.64 43.43
CA THR A 146 -2.26 14.06 42.04
C THR A 146 -0.80 14.12 41.64
N VAL A 147 -0.47 13.48 40.52
CA VAL A 147 0.84 13.55 39.88
C VAL A 147 0.69 14.42 38.63
N TYR A 148 1.36 15.57 38.62
CA TYR A 148 1.46 16.47 37.48
C TYR A 148 2.70 16.08 36.64
N GLY A 149 2.74 14.83 36.18
CA GLY A 149 3.90 14.21 35.54
C GLY A 149 3.62 12.79 35.08
N ASN A 150 4.64 12.15 34.50
CA ASN A 150 4.58 10.76 34.09
C ASN A 150 4.85 9.82 35.28
N VAL A 151 4.39 8.57 35.17
CA VAL A 151 4.69 7.49 36.12
C VAL A 151 5.31 6.33 35.35
N ASP A 152 6.62 6.17 35.46
CA ASP A 152 7.38 5.20 34.68
C ASP A 152 7.95 4.12 35.59
N SER A 153 7.82 2.86 35.15
CA SER A 153 8.30 1.70 35.91
C SER A 153 9.08 0.74 35.02
N SER A 154 10.24 0.32 35.50
CA SER A 154 11.10 -0.66 34.84
C SER A 154 11.42 -1.83 35.77
N PHE A 155 11.30 -3.06 35.26
CA PHE A 155 11.57 -4.30 35.97
C PHE A 155 12.64 -5.14 35.26
N GLY A 156 13.65 -5.56 36.03
CA GLY A 156 14.77 -6.41 35.63
C GLY A 156 16.05 -5.66 35.24
N VAL A 157 17.20 -6.35 35.37
CA VAL A 157 18.55 -6.03 34.86
C VAL A 157 19.15 -7.31 34.30
N VAL A 158 20.00 -7.15 33.28
CA VAL A 158 20.85 -8.21 32.71
C VAL A 158 21.66 -8.89 33.83
N GLY A 159 21.40 -10.18 34.07
CA GLY A 159 22.28 -11.03 34.88
C GLY A 159 21.61 -11.90 35.96
N ASN A 160 20.51 -12.60 35.65
CA ASN A 160 20.30 -14.04 35.91
C ASN A 160 18.81 -14.41 35.80
N ASN A 161 18.53 -15.58 35.24
CA ASN A 161 17.18 -16.07 34.89
C ASN A 161 16.38 -16.65 36.07
N ASP A 162 16.90 -16.54 37.30
CA ASP A 162 16.40 -17.26 38.48
C ASP A 162 15.71 -16.39 39.52
N ASP A 163 15.59 -15.07 39.29
CA ASP A 163 14.83 -14.18 40.18
C ASP A 163 13.31 -14.36 39.98
N GLU A 164 12.63 -14.86 41.03
CA GLU A 164 11.18 -15.08 41.07
C GLU A 164 10.44 -13.91 41.73
N LEU A 165 9.54 -13.28 40.99
CA LEU A 165 8.57 -12.27 41.42
C LEU A 165 7.23 -12.94 41.72
N TYR A 166 6.90 -13.04 43.01
CA TYR A 166 5.62 -13.57 43.47
C TYR A 166 4.74 -12.42 43.96
N THR A 167 3.92 -11.84 43.07
CA THR A 167 2.97 -10.79 43.44
C THR A 167 1.53 -11.22 43.17
N THR A 168 0.60 -10.76 44.01
CA THR A 168 -0.85 -11.01 43.86
C THR A 168 -1.55 -9.90 43.09
N ALA A 169 -0.95 -8.71 42.94
CA ALA A 169 -1.36 -7.66 41.99
C ALA A 169 -0.22 -6.64 41.84
N LEU A 170 0.24 -6.39 40.61
CA LEU A 170 1.17 -5.32 40.28
C LEU A 170 0.39 -4.22 39.54
N LEU A 171 0.01 -3.19 40.31
CA LEU A 171 -0.63 -1.99 39.80
C LEU A 171 0.46 -0.94 39.58
N LEU A 172 0.47 -0.16 38.51
CA LEU A 172 1.44 0.95 38.36
C LEU A 172 0.87 2.22 37.74
N GLY A 173 -0.45 2.34 37.64
CA GLY A 173 -1.09 3.60 37.28
C GLY A 173 -1.50 4.47 38.47
N ALA A 174 -2.35 5.44 38.19
CA ALA A 174 -3.18 6.07 39.22
C ALA A 174 -3.92 4.96 39.98
N GLY A 175 -3.71 4.89 41.29
CA GLY A 175 -4.54 4.11 42.20
C GLY A 175 -5.93 4.74 42.26
N ASP A 176 -6.38 5.19 43.42
CA ASP A 176 -7.63 5.99 43.50
C ASP A 176 -7.43 7.49 43.13
N GLY A 177 -6.22 7.89 42.71
CA GLY A 177 -5.86 9.29 42.47
C GLY A 177 -5.76 9.69 40.99
N THR A 178 -5.06 10.78 40.71
CA THR A 178 -4.97 11.35 39.35
C THR A 178 -3.54 11.42 38.86
N VAL A 179 -3.30 10.98 37.62
CA VAL A 179 -2.04 11.19 36.90
C VAL A 179 -2.34 12.04 35.66
N MET A 180 -1.70 13.21 35.57
CA MET A 180 -1.91 14.15 34.47
C MET A 180 -1.05 13.83 33.23
N GLY A 181 0.06 13.09 33.41
CA GLY A 181 0.92 12.62 32.32
C GLY A 181 0.63 11.17 31.92
N ASN A 182 1.65 10.50 31.38
CA ASN A 182 1.59 9.11 30.90
C ASN A 182 1.96 8.11 31.99
N THR A 183 1.58 6.85 31.80
CA THR A 183 2.04 5.72 32.62
C THR A 183 2.77 4.68 31.76
N SER A 184 3.88 4.13 32.27
CA SER A 184 4.59 3.06 31.56
C SER A 184 5.09 1.97 32.48
N MET A 185 5.05 0.72 32.00
CA MET A 185 5.60 -0.46 32.66
C MET A 185 6.43 -1.25 31.66
N THR A 186 7.70 -1.51 31.97
CA THR A 186 8.58 -2.32 31.11
C THR A 186 9.16 -3.50 31.87
N PHE A 187 8.99 -4.71 31.34
CA PHE A 187 9.56 -5.94 31.88
C PHE A 187 10.64 -6.49 30.95
N ASN A 188 11.86 -6.63 31.45
CA ASN A 188 13.00 -7.11 30.68
C ASN A 188 13.28 -8.61 30.86
N SER A 189 13.01 -9.15 32.05
CA SER A 189 13.31 -10.54 32.42
C SER A 189 12.57 -10.94 33.72
N GLY A 190 12.86 -12.13 34.26
CA GLY A 190 12.34 -12.62 35.54
C GLY A 190 11.13 -13.54 35.40
N LYS A 191 10.79 -14.26 36.48
CA LYS A 191 9.60 -15.11 36.55
C LYS A 191 8.53 -14.42 37.37
N HIS A 192 7.39 -14.11 36.77
CA HIS A 192 6.30 -13.36 37.36
C HIS A 192 5.08 -14.26 37.45
N GLY A 193 4.68 -14.68 38.65
CA GLY A 193 3.51 -15.55 38.74
C GLY A 193 2.93 -15.86 40.10
N GLY A 194 1.67 -16.29 40.09
CA GLY A 194 0.88 -16.63 41.27
C GLY A 194 -0.59 -16.88 40.91
N SER A 195 -1.44 -17.22 41.89
CA SER A 195 -2.87 -17.49 41.65
C SER A 195 -3.66 -16.27 41.15
N TYR A 196 -3.12 -15.05 41.29
CA TYR A 196 -3.85 -13.80 41.04
C TYR A 196 -3.04 -12.71 40.30
N LEU A 197 -1.97 -13.02 39.56
CA LEU A 197 -1.17 -11.94 38.93
C LEU A 197 -2.02 -11.05 38.00
N TYR A 198 -2.13 -9.76 38.33
CA TYR A 198 -2.64 -8.69 37.48
C TYR A 198 -1.49 -7.73 37.18
N LEU A 199 -1.20 -7.48 35.90
CA LEU A 199 -0.32 -6.39 35.47
C LEU A 199 -1.19 -5.29 34.86
N ILE A 200 -1.20 -4.08 35.45
CA ILE A 200 -2.07 -2.99 35.00
C ILE A 200 -1.25 -1.72 34.78
N ALA A 201 -1.12 -1.28 33.53
CA ALA A 201 -0.36 -0.06 33.18
C ALA A 201 -1.18 1.22 33.39
N GLY A 202 -2.48 1.20 33.14
CA GLY A 202 -3.37 2.35 33.34
C GLY A 202 -3.93 2.46 34.77
N PRO A 203 -4.94 3.32 34.98
CA PRO A 203 -5.51 3.56 36.31
C PRO A 203 -6.32 2.36 36.78
N ALA A 204 -6.45 2.17 38.10
CA ALA A 204 -7.40 1.19 38.64
C ALA A 204 -8.34 1.83 39.65
N TYR A 205 -9.38 1.10 40.03
CA TYR A 205 -10.31 1.54 41.06
C TYR A 205 -11.02 2.85 40.66
N ASN A 206 -10.83 3.97 41.36
CA ASN A 206 -11.41 5.27 40.98
C ASN A 206 -10.39 6.22 40.33
N GLY A 207 -9.25 5.70 39.89
CA GLY A 207 -8.18 6.49 39.31
C GLY A 207 -8.55 7.19 38.00
N ASP A 208 -7.92 8.34 37.77
CA ASP A 208 -8.06 9.14 36.56
C ASP A 208 -6.69 9.36 35.91
N LEU A 209 -6.53 8.95 34.65
CA LEU A 209 -5.30 9.10 33.87
C LEU A 209 -5.58 10.01 32.67
N HIS A 210 -4.86 11.14 32.56
CA HIS A 210 -5.08 12.10 31.46
C HIS A 210 -4.13 11.90 30.27
N GLY A 211 -3.12 11.04 30.39
CA GLY A 211 -2.21 10.65 29.31
C GLY A 211 -2.39 9.20 28.83
N ASP A 212 -1.37 8.71 28.12
CA ASP A 212 -1.30 7.37 27.54
C ASP A 212 -0.79 6.35 28.56
N SER A 213 -1.09 5.06 28.34
CA SER A 213 -0.55 3.94 29.11
C SER A 213 0.17 2.94 28.20
N LEU A 214 1.34 2.46 28.65
CA LEU A 214 2.15 1.50 27.90
C LEU A 214 2.64 0.35 28.79
N LEU A 215 2.30 -0.88 28.43
CA LEU A 215 2.88 -2.10 29.00
C LEU A 215 3.80 -2.77 27.97
N THR A 216 5.08 -2.85 28.26
CA THR A 216 6.10 -3.47 27.40
C THR A 216 6.67 -4.74 28.04
N ILE A 217 6.63 -5.86 27.31
CA ILE A 217 7.24 -7.14 27.68
C ILE A 217 8.38 -7.45 26.71
N ASN A 218 9.62 -7.28 27.16
CA ASN A 218 10.81 -7.66 26.40
C ASN A 218 11.23 -9.11 26.69
N GLY A 219 10.96 -9.62 27.90
CA GLY A 219 11.34 -10.96 28.32
C GLY A 219 10.77 -11.36 29.68
N GLY A 220 11.06 -12.58 30.12
CA GLY A 220 10.56 -13.16 31.38
C GLY A 220 9.45 -14.19 31.19
N GLU A 221 9.02 -14.83 32.28
CA GLU A 221 7.89 -15.78 32.32
C GLU A 221 6.72 -15.14 33.07
N PHE A 222 5.49 -15.30 32.57
CA PHE A 222 4.30 -14.71 33.16
C PHE A 222 3.17 -15.73 33.28
N LYS A 223 2.57 -15.80 34.48
CA LYS A 223 1.42 -16.68 34.76
C LYS A 223 0.50 -16.09 35.82
N GLY A 224 -0.82 -16.16 35.60
CA GLY A 224 -1.80 -15.71 36.59
C GLY A 224 -3.13 -15.29 35.98
N THR A 225 -3.57 -14.06 36.24
CA THR A 225 -4.92 -13.62 35.87
C THR A 225 -4.95 -12.83 34.56
N ALA A 226 -4.31 -11.67 34.51
CA ALA A 226 -4.44 -10.76 33.36
C ALA A 226 -3.22 -9.84 33.17
N MET A 227 -3.00 -9.45 31.92
CA MET A 227 -2.21 -8.26 31.55
C MET A 227 -3.16 -7.23 30.96
N ILE A 228 -3.12 -6.01 31.47
CA ILE A 228 -4.07 -4.95 31.14
C ILE A 228 -3.27 -3.69 30.80
N GLY A 229 -3.33 -3.26 29.54
CA GLY A 229 -2.76 -2.00 29.11
C GLY A 229 -3.50 -0.82 29.71
N GLY A 230 -4.84 -0.88 29.71
CA GLY A 230 -5.70 0.22 30.10
C GLY A 230 -6.01 0.20 31.59
N CYS A 231 -7.29 0.40 31.91
CA CYS A 231 -7.74 0.57 33.29
C CYS A 231 -8.34 -0.69 33.92
N TYR A 232 -8.36 -0.78 35.25
CA TYR A 232 -8.97 -1.91 35.98
C TYR A 232 -10.06 -1.48 36.97
N ALA A 233 -11.31 -1.83 36.68
CA ALA A 233 -12.45 -1.58 37.57
C ALA A 233 -12.79 -2.81 38.42
N TYR A 234 -13.04 -2.60 39.70
CA TYR A 234 -13.51 -3.62 40.63
C TYR A 234 -14.71 -3.15 41.46
N ASP A 235 -15.79 -3.93 41.45
CA ASP A 235 -17.01 -3.75 42.24
C ASP A 235 -17.72 -2.39 41.98
N THR A 236 -17.68 -1.43 42.90
CA THR A 236 -18.40 -0.13 42.77
C THR A 236 -17.59 0.97 42.05
N ARG A 237 -16.40 0.64 41.54
CA ARG A 237 -15.37 1.63 41.18
C ARG A 237 -15.35 1.96 39.70
N LYS A 238 -14.89 3.17 39.37
CA LYS A 238 -15.05 3.76 38.03
C LYS A 238 -13.80 4.47 37.50
N PRO A 239 -12.75 3.73 37.10
CA PRO A 239 -11.53 4.36 36.62
C PRO A 239 -11.74 4.92 35.21
N LYS A 240 -11.03 6.01 34.91
CA LYS A 240 -11.10 6.68 33.61
C LYS A 240 -9.72 6.98 33.08
N MET A 241 -9.56 6.79 31.78
CA MET A 241 -8.34 7.10 31.06
C MET A 241 -8.69 7.93 29.82
N LYS A 242 -8.01 9.07 29.63
CA LYS A 242 -8.25 9.96 28.50
C LYS A 242 -7.41 9.64 27.26
N GLY A 243 -6.17 9.17 27.46
CA GLY A 243 -5.25 8.82 26.38
C GLY A 243 -5.48 7.42 25.82
N ASN A 244 -4.47 6.97 25.06
CA ASN A 244 -4.42 5.66 24.42
C ASN A 244 -3.76 4.62 25.32
N SER A 245 -4.19 3.37 25.18
CA SER A 245 -3.63 2.24 25.91
C SER A 245 -2.91 1.27 24.98
N SER A 246 -1.73 0.81 25.36
CA SER A 246 -0.94 -0.11 24.52
C SER A 246 -0.28 -1.20 25.32
N VAL A 247 -0.31 -2.42 24.78
CA VAL A 247 0.50 -3.55 25.23
C VAL A 247 1.44 -3.96 24.10
N VAL A 248 2.74 -4.00 24.36
CA VAL A 248 3.79 -4.38 23.40
C VAL A 248 4.52 -5.61 23.91
N ILE A 249 4.52 -6.69 23.14
CA ILE A 249 5.16 -7.96 23.47
C ILE A 249 6.27 -8.22 22.45
N ASN A 250 7.49 -7.96 22.86
CA ASN A 250 8.70 -8.24 22.06
C ASN A 250 9.22 -9.67 22.31
N GLY A 251 8.93 -10.24 23.49
CA GLY A 251 9.39 -11.57 23.87
C GLY A 251 8.76 -12.07 25.17
N GLY A 252 9.39 -13.07 25.78
CA GLY A 252 8.93 -13.68 27.03
C GLY A 252 7.91 -14.81 26.84
N LYS A 253 7.53 -15.44 27.95
CA LYS A 253 6.67 -16.63 28.00
C LYS A 253 5.43 -16.34 28.83
N ILE A 254 4.36 -15.98 28.14
CA ILE A 254 3.06 -15.59 28.69
C ILE A 254 2.15 -16.81 28.65
N THR A 255 2.01 -17.50 29.78
CA THR A 255 1.31 -18.79 29.84
C THR A 255 0.23 -18.80 30.92
N GLY A 256 -0.95 -19.28 30.57
CA GLY A 256 -2.02 -19.51 31.54
C GLY A 256 -2.53 -18.25 32.25
N LEU A 257 -2.63 -17.12 31.54
CA LEU A 257 -3.41 -15.96 32.01
C LEU A 257 -4.90 -16.27 31.86
N SER A 258 -5.62 -16.37 32.96
CA SER A 258 -7.03 -16.81 32.96
C SER A 258 -8.01 -15.85 32.26
N TRP A 259 -7.69 -14.55 32.21
CA TRP A 259 -8.48 -13.55 31.48
C TRP A 259 -7.85 -13.19 30.15
N GLY A 260 -6.51 -13.23 30.06
CA GLY A 260 -5.77 -12.95 28.83
C GLY A 260 -4.93 -11.68 28.88
N VAL A 261 -4.49 -11.27 27.69
CA VAL A 261 -3.82 -9.99 27.42
C VAL A 261 -4.84 -9.02 26.87
N ILE A 262 -5.03 -7.89 27.53
CA ILE A 262 -6.12 -6.94 27.29
C ILE A 262 -5.53 -5.58 26.96
N GLY A 263 -5.77 -5.09 25.75
CA GLY A 263 -5.34 -3.77 25.30
C GLY A 263 -6.13 -2.65 25.97
N GLY A 264 -7.44 -2.82 26.19
CA GLY A 264 -8.32 -1.83 26.81
C GLY A 264 -8.42 -1.95 28.33
N CYS A 265 -9.59 -1.60 28.87
CA CYS A 265 -9.88 -1.77 30.29
C CYS A 265 -10.43 -3.17 30.63
N ALA A 266 -10.19 -3.62 31.85
CA ALA A 266 -10.82 -4.81 32.43
C ALA A 266 -11.76 -4.42 33.57
N ALA A 267 -12.96 -4.99 33.59
CA ALA A 267 -13.95 -4.76 34.63
C ALA A 267 -14.45 -6.08 35.26
N ASN A 268 -14.56 -6.09 36.59
CA ASN A 268 -14.93 -7.25 37.40
C ASN A 268 -15.74 -6.80 38.64
N GLY A 269 -16.67 -7.63 39.13
CA GLY A 269 -17.54 -7.30 40.27
C GLY A 269 -18.96 -6.95 39.85
N SER A 270 -19.71 -6.31 40.77
CA SER A 270 -21.17 -6.14 40.68
C SER A 270 -21.63 -5.06 39.68
N GLY A 271 -22.97 -4.97 39.51
CA GLY A 271 -23.86 -4.03 38.77
C GLY A 271 -23.45 -2.58 38.46
N VAL A 272 -22.32 -2.13 38.98
CA VAL A 272 -21.94 -0.72 39.13
C VAL A 272 -20.50 -0.43 38.67
N ALA A 273 -19.68 -1.46 38.41
CA ALA A 273 -18.33 -1.30 37.86
C ALA A 273 -18.39 -0.72 36.44
N GLU A 274 -17.66 0.38 36.20
CA GLU A 274 -17.56 1.04 34.90
C GLU A 274 -16.11 1.35 34.57
N ALA A 275 -15.58 0.90 33.44
CA ALA A 275 -14.21 1.18 33.04
C ALA A 275 -14.18 1.83 31.65
N MET A 276 -13.36 2.89 31.46
CA MET A 276 -13.33 3.62 30.19
C MET A 276 -11.93 4.06 29.78
N VAL A 277 -11.56 3.73 28.54
CA VAL A 277 -10.51 4.40 27.76
C VAL A 277 -11.20 5.33 26.76
N GLN A 278 -10.91 6.64 26.79
CA GLN A 278 -11.46 7.60 25.82
C GLN A 278 -10.67 7.60 24.50
N GLY A 279 -9.37 7.29 24.54
CA GLY A 279 -8.57 7.05 23.35
C GLY A 279 -8.75 5.65 22.76
N SER A 280 -7.76 5.22 22.00
CA SER A 280 -7.69 3.90 21.36
C SER A 280 -6.93 2.89 22.22
N SER A 281 -7.08 1.61 21.91
CA SER A 281 -6.34 0.52 22.56
C SER A 281 -5.64 -0.42 21.56
N SER A 282 -4.50 -0.97 21.96
CA SER A 282 -3.76 -1.90 21.11
C SER A 282 -3.03 -2.99 21.89
N VAL A 283 -2.87 -4.14 21.24
CA VAL A 283 -1.90 -5.18 21.61
C VAL A 283 -1.02 -5.45 20.39
N SER A 284 0.30 -5.32 20.52
CA SER A 284 1.27 -5.55 19.45
C SER A 284 2.24 -6.66 19.84
N ILE A 285 2.40 -7.65 18.96
CA ILE A 285 3.14 -8.88 19.20
C ILE A 285 4.21 -9.01 18.12
N TYR A 286 5.47 -8.98 18.57
CA TYR A 286 6.66 -9.14 17.73
C TYR A 286 7.39 -10.47 17.98
N GLY A 287 7.13 -11.15 19.11
CA GLY A 287 7.80 -12.41 19.45
C GLY A 287 7.41 -12.98 20.81
N GLY A 288 8.02 -14.11 21.19
CA GLY A 288 7.84 -14.76 22.49
C GLY A 288 7.03 -16.06 22.44
N THR A 289 6.28 -16.34 23.50
CA THR A 289 5.40 -17.52 23.62
C THR A 289 4.15 -17.09 24.37
N ILE A 290 3.00 -17.23 23.72
CA ILE A 290 1.69 -16.82 24.23
C ILE A 290 0.76 -18.02 24.16
N SER A 291 0.14 -18.33 25.30
CA SER A 291 -0.92 -19.34 25.42
C SER A 291 -2.13 -18.84 26.20
N ALA A 292 -2.46 -17.56 26.00
CA ALA A 292 -3.61 -16.91 26.59
C ALA A 292 -4.42 -16.15 25.51
N ASN A 293 -5.70 -15.93 25.76
CA ASN A 293 -6.53 -15.12 24.88
C ASN A 293 -6.02 -13.68 24.81
N ILE A 294 -6.28 -13.02 23.70
CA ILE A 294 -5.84 -11.65 23.42
C ILE A 294 -7.06 -10.82 23.04
N TYR A 295 -7.15 -9.61 23.60
CA TYR A 295 -8.22 -8.66 23.36
C TYR A 295 -7.60 -7.33 22.95
N GLY A 296 -7.86 -6.86 21.73
CA GLY A 296 -7.43 -5.53 21.31
C GLY A 296 -8.17 -4.42 22.07
N GLY A 297 -9.39 -4.71 22.51
CA GLY A 297 -10.30 -3.80 23.22
C GLY A 297 -10.49 -4.14 24.71
N PRO A 298 -11.65 -3.77 25.30
CA PRO A 298 -11.93 -4.00 26.71
C PRO A 298 -12.40 -5.43 27.01
N PHE A 299 -12.35 -5.80 28.29
CA PHE A 299 -12.81 -7.08 28.82
C PHE A 299 -13.75 -6.90 30.01
N ALA A 300 -14.86 -7.63 30.03
CA ALA A 300 -15.77 -7.71 31.18
C ALA A 300 -15.88 -9.17 31.66
N ARG A 301 -15.54 -9.43 32.92
CA ARG A 301 -15.53 -10.80 33.45
C ARG A 301 -16.94 -11.36 33.65
N GLN A 302 -17.79 -10.60 34.34
CA GLN A 302 -19.14 -11.00 34.73
C GLN A 302 -20.18 -10.24 33.92
N SER A 303 -21.36 -10.86 33.72
CA SER A 303 -22.45 -10.27 32.94
C SER A 303 -23.17 -9.13 33.65
N ASP A 304 -23.01 -9.01 34.97
CA ASP A 304 -23.58 -7.95 35.78
C ASP A 304 -22.67 -6.71 35.92
N VAL A 305 -21.46 -6.71 35.38
CA VAL A 305 -20.67 -5.47 35.25
C VAL A 305 -21.45 -4.45 34.43
N LYS A 306 -21.43 -3.17 34.83
CA LYS A 306 -22.19 -2.13 34.13
C LYS A 306 -21.62 -1.81 32.75
N SER A 307 -20.33 -1.53 32.65
CA SER A 307 -19.68 -1.30 31.36
C SER A 307 -18.14 -1.41 31.38
N SER A 308 -17.54 -1.86 30.28
CA SER A 308 -16.11 -1.68 29.99
C SER A 308 -15.93 -1.23 28.54
N VAL A 309 -15.44 -0.02 28.31
CA VAL A 309 -15.52 0.64 27.00
C VAL A 309 -14.16 1.20 26.57
N VAL A 310 -13.89 1.08 25.26
CA VAL A 310 -12.87 1.87 24.55
C VAL A 310 -13.64 2.78 23.58
N SER A 311 -13.51 4.11 23.71
CA SER A 311 -14.25 5.04 22.84
C SER A 311 -13.62 5.20 21.45
N GLY A 312 -12.30 5.07 21.35
CA GLY A 312 -11.57 5.06 20.08
C GLY A 312 -11.54 3.67 19.41
N ASP A 313 -10.48 3.44 18.64
CA ASP A 313 -10.25 2.18 17.93
C ASP A 313 -9.61 1.13 18.84
N ALA A 314 -9.80 -0.14 18.51
CA ALA A 314 -9.13 -1.27 19.14
C ALA A 314 -8.34 -2.07 18.10
N SER A 315 -7.15 -2.56 18.45
CA SER A 315 -6.37 -3.40 17.54
C SER A 315 -5.55 -4.51 18.20
N VAL A 316 -5.40 -5.62 17.48
CA VAL A 316 -4.34 -6.61 17.73
C VAL A 316 -3.42 -6.66 16.53
N ASN A 317 -2.12 -6.48 16.73
CA ASN A 317 -1.11 -6.40 15.69
C ASN A 317 -0.14 -7.56 15.85
N ILE A 318 -0.09 -8.46 14.87
CA ILE A 318 0.81 -9.60 14.81
C ILE A 318 1.83 -9.32 13.72
N ILE A 319 3.08 -9.09 14.12
CA ILE A 319 4.09 -8.46 13.27
C ILE A 319 5.30 -9.40 13.14
N GLY A 320 5.67 -9.70 11.90
CA GLY A 320 6.80 -10.57 11.60
C GLY A 320 6.51 -12.05 11.80
N ASP A 321 7.40 -12.90 11.25
CA ASP A 321 7.34 -14.35 11.43
C ASP A 321 7.34 -14.75 12.92
N ASP A 322 8.17 -14.09 13.72
CA ASP A 322 8.30 -14.35 15.16
C ASP A 322 7.03 -13.94 15.93
N GLY A 323 6.34 -12.89 15.49
CA GLY A 323 5.06 -12.48 16.05
C GLY A 323 3.97 -13.53 15.83
N LEU A 324 3.89 -14.10 14.62
CA LEU A 324 2.96 -15.21 14.35
C LEU A 324 3.36 -16.49 15.11
N ALA A 325 4.66 -16.79 15.17
CA ALA A 325 5.19 -17.95 15.89
C ALA A 325 5.00 -17.85 17.41
N ALA A 326 4.84 -16.65 17.96
CA ALA A 326 4.61 -16.44 19.37
C ALA A 326 3.28 -17.06 19.85
N ILE A 327 2.31 -17.26 18.97
CA ILE A 327 1.02 -17.86 19.33
C ILE A 327 1.15 -19.39 19.30
N THR A 328 1.41 -19.98 20.46
CA THR A 328 1.83 -21.39 20.60
C THR A 328 0.72 -22.35 21.02
N ALA A 329 -0.48 -21.84 21.25
CA ALA A 329 -1.64 -22.61 21.68
C ALA A 329 -2.89 -22.14 20.91
N PRO A 330 -3.95 -22.97 20.82
CA PRO A 330 -5.25 -22.56 20.30
C PRO A 330 -5.89 -21.54 21.25
N VAL A 331 -5.57 -20.26 21.00
CA VAL A 331 -6.10 -19.11 21.73
C VAL A 331 -7.19 -18.42 20.92
N LYS A 332 -7.97 -17.57 21.58
CA LYS A 332 -8.89 -16.66 20.91
C LYS A 332 -8.30 -15.26 20.87
N ILE A 333 -8.37 -14.62 19.71
CA ILE A 333 -7.91 -13.26 19.46
C ILE A 333 -9.12 -12.43 19.04
N PHE A 334 -9.48 -11.47 19.88
CA PHE A 334 -10.57 -10.54 19.64
C PHE A 334 -10.00 -9.22 19.14
N ALA A 335 -10.50 -8.75 17.99
CA ALA A 335 -10.14 -7.45 17.43
C ALA A 335 -10.43 -6.32 18.43
N GLY A 336 -11.56 -6.45 19.14
CA GLY A 336 -12.02 -5.55 20.18
C GLY A 336 -12.40 -6.30 21.45
N ALA A 337 -13.70 -6.32 21.77
CA ALA A 337 -14.28 -7.01 22.93
C ALA A 337 -14.83 -8.40 22.58
N ASP A 338 -15.07 -9.22 23.61
CA ASP A 338 -15.77 -10.51 23.45
C ASP A 338 -17.26 -10.29 23.17
N PRO A 339 -17.81 -10.73 22.02
CA PRO A 339 -19.23 -10.56 21.71
C PRO A 339 -20.16 -11.32 22.68
N ALA A 340 -19.66 -12.31 23.43
CA ALA A 340 -20.42 -12.96 24.49
C ALA A 340 -20.61 -12.07 25.74
N LYS A 341 -19.96 -10.90 25.80
CA LYS A 341 -19.97 -9.95 26.91
C LYS A 341 -20.54 -8.61 26.44
N THR A 342 -21.87 -8.51 26.40
CA THR A 342 -22.61 -7.35 25.85
C THR A 342 -22.42 -6.05 26.64
N ASN A 343 -21.82 -6.10 27.83
CA ASN A 343 -21.43 -4.97 28.64
C ASN A 343 -20.00 -4.46 28.34
N SER A 344 -19.33 -5.01 27.33
CA SER A 344 -18.05 -4.52 26.82
C SER A 344 -18.13 -4.18 25.34
N GLY A 345 -17.45 -3.12 24.90
CA GLY A 345 -17.51 -2.71 23.51
C GLY A 345 -16.51 -1.63 23.10
N VAL A 346 -16.46 -1.41 21.79
CA VAL A 346 -15.55 -0.46 21.11
C VAL A 346 -16.37 0.59 20.37
N GLY A 347 -16.04 1.87 20.57
CA GLY A 347 -16.71 3.02 19.96
C GLY A 347 -16.23 3.33 18.54
N GLY A 348 -14.97 3.02 18.22
CA GLY A 348 -14.39 3.11 16.89
C GLY A 348 -14.39 1.75 16.16
N ASN A 349 -13.37 1.56 15.31
CA ASN A 349 -13.11 0.32 14.59
C ASN A 349 -12.40 -0.71 15.48
N ALA A 350 -12.57 -1.99 15.19
CA ALA A 350 -11.86 -3.08 15.83
C ALA A 350 -11.08 -3.88 14.79
N ALA A 351 -9.75 -3.97 14.90
CA ALA A 351 -8.90 -4.59 13.89
C ALA A 351 -8.03 -5.73 14.41
N VAL A 352 -7.82 -6.76 13.59
CA VAL A 352 -6.69 -7.68 13.71
C VAL A 352 -5.79 -7.50 12.49
N ASN A 353 -4.54 -7.13 12.71
CA ASN A 353 -3.58 -6.82 11.66
C ASN A 353 -2.45 -7.85 11.65
N PHE A 354 -2.25 -8.48 10.51
CA PHE A 354 -1.08 -9.32 10.22
C PHE A 354 -0.15 -8.54 9.29
N VAL A 355 1.11 -8.37 9.70
CA VAL A 355 2.06 -7.49 9.00
C VAL A 355 3.42 -8.17 8.83
N ASN A 356 3.97 -8.15 7.61
CA ASN A 356 5.33 -8.64 7.31
C ASN A 356 5.58 -10.11 7.69
N ILE A 357 4.63 -11.00 7.41
CA ILE A 357 4.78 -12.44 7.65
C ILE A 357 5.15 -13.10 6.33
N THR A 358 6.24 -13.84 6.31
CA THR A 358 6.78 -14.46 5.10
C THR A 358 6.57 -15.97 5.04
N LYS A 359 6.24 -16.59 6.18
CA LYS A 359 6.01 -18.04 6.26
C LYS A 359 5.14 -18.46 7.44
N THR A 360 4.52 -19.63 7.31
CA THR A 360 3.86 -20.33 8.42
C THR A 360 4.90 -20.89 9.41
N PRO A 361 4.69 -20.76 10.73
CA PRO A 361 5.52 -21.43 11.73
C PRO A 361 5.48 -22.96 11.59
N ALA A 362 6.61 -23.64 11.80
CA ALA A 362 6.71 -25.10 11.65
C ALA A 362 5.73 -25.87 12.55
N GLU A 363 5.47 -25.38 13.76
CA GLU A 363 4.54 -25.97 14.72
C GLU A 363 3.24 -25.17 14.88
N PHE A 364 2.68 -24.65 13.79
CA PHE A 364 1.46 -23.87 13.85
C PHE A 364 0.28 -24.67 14.42
N LYS A 365 -0.18 -24.29 15.63
CA LYS A 365 -1.28 -24.97 16.35
C LYS A 365 -2.66 -24.42 15.97
N GLY A 366 -2.72 -23.27 15.29
CA GLY A 366 -3.97 -22.59 14.96
C GLY A 366 -4.50 -21.72 16.09
N PHE A 367 -5.47 -20.87 15.78
CA PHE A 367 -6.18 -19.99 16.71
C PHE A 367 -7.50 -19.52 16.12
N GLU A 368 -8.35 -18.92 16.95
CA GLU A 368 -9.61 -18.32 16.52
C GLU A 368 -9.48 -16.80 16.51
N LEU A 369 -9.88 -16.17 15.39
CA LEU A 369 -10.05 -14.75 15.23
C LEU A 369 -11.53 -14.39 15.35
N ASN A 370 -11.82 -13.35 16.12
CA ASN A 370 -13.16 -12.82 16.25
C ASN A 370 -13.16 -11.29 16.11
N GLY A 371 -13.93 -10.77 15.16
CA GLY A 371 -14.01 -9.33 14.89
C GLY A 371 -14.88 -8.57 15.89
N GLY A 372 -15.76 -9.25 16.63
CA GLY A 372 -16.62 -8.60 17.63
C GLY A 372 -17.63 -7.63 17.03
N LYS A 373 -18.16 -7.90 15.84
CA LYS A 373 -19.10 -7.02 15.10
C LYS A 373 -20.29 -6.54 15.94
N SER A 374 -20.85 -7.40 16.80
CA SER A 374 -22.01 -7.04 17.64
C SER A 374 -21.68 -6.11 18.81
N VAL A 375 -20.39 -5.87 19.08
CA VAL A 375 -19.90 -5.05 20.20
C VAL A 375 -18.94 -3.95 19.73
N THR A 376 -18.91 -3.67 18.42
CA THR A 376 -18.10 -2.64 17.79
C THR A 376 -19.04 -1.66 17.09
N SER A 377 -18.85 -0.36 17.30
CA SER A 377 -19.71 0.67 16.69
C SER A 377 -19.25 1.09 15.29
N GLY A 378 -17.93 1.05 15.04
CA GLY A 378 -17.32 1.13 13.71
C GLY A 378 -17.21 -0.25 13.05
N ASP A 379 -16.23 -0.40 12.16
CA ASP A 379 -16.02 -1.65 11.42
C ASP A 379 -15.13 -2.63 12.19
N SER A 380 -15.46 -3.92 12.07
CA SER A 380 -14.60 -5.04 12.44
C SER A 380 -13.78 -5.53 11.24
N VAL A 381 -12.46 -5.41 11.31
CA VAL A 381 -11.56 -5.56 10.15
C VAL A 381 -10.44 -6.57 10.42
N LEU A 382 -10.24 -7.51 9.50
CA LEU A 382 -9.05 -8.36 9.47
C LEU A 382 -8.15 -7.89 8.33
N VAL A 383 -6.90 -7.52 8.62
CA VAL A 383 -5.98 -6.96 7.63
C VAL A 383 -4.80 -7.90 7.38
N PHE A 384 -4.55 -8.22 6.12
CA PHE A 384 -3.34 -8.87 5.64
C PHE A 384 -2.48 -7.88 4.85
N ASN A 385 -1.32 -7.54 5.40
CA ASN A 385 -0.36 -6.61 4.79
C ASN A 385 1.01 -7.28 4.68
N MET A 386 1.41 -7.64 3.45
CA MET A 386 2.62 -8.40 3.16
C MET A 386 2.68 -9.73 3.94
N VAL A 387 1.63 -10.55 3.80
CA VAL A 387 1.47 -11.81 4.55
C VAL A 387 1.49 -13.01 3.60
N LYS A 388 2.40 -13.95 3.83
CA LYS A 388 2.50 -15.23 3.13
C LYS A 388 2.49 -16.37 4.14
N ALA A 389 1.33 -16.98 4.34
CA ALA A 389 1.16 -18.01 5.35
C ALA A 389 -0.07 -18.88 5.08
N ASP A 390 -0.03 -20.06 5.66
CA ASP A 390 -1.12 -21.04 5.64
C ASP A 390 -2.01 -20.86 6.87
N PHE A 391 -3.29 -20.61 6.61
CA PHE A 391 -4.33 -20.34 7.59
C PHE A 391 -5.30 -21.53 7.73
N SER A 392 -4.91 -22.74 7.34
CA SER A 392 -5.76 -23.95 7.44
C SER A 392 -6.22 -24.33 8.84
N LYS A 393 -5.52 -23.81 9.85
CA LYS A 393 -5.85 -24.01 11.27
C LYS A 393 -6.42 -22.76 11.94
N VAL A 394 -6.77 -21.74 11.16
CA VAL A 394 -7.33 -20.49 11.68
C VAL A 394 -8.83 -20.45 11.39
N THR A 395 -9.61 -20.09 12.41
CA THR A 395 -11.04 -19.81 12.26
C THR A 395 -11.26 -18.30 12.32
N ILE A 396 -11.99 -17.73 11.36
CA ILE A 396 -12.28 -16.30 11.24
C ILE A 396 -13.79 -16.11 11.44
N THR A 397 -14.17 -15.32 12.44
CA THR A 397 -15.58 -15.10 12.81
C THR A 397 -15.91 -13.62 13.01
N SER A 398 -17.12 -13.21 12.63
CA SER A 398 -17.71 -11.93 12.99
C SER A 398 -16.91 -10.70 12.53
N PHE A 399 -16.44 -10.69 11.27
CA PHE A 399 -15.80 -9.52 10.65
C PHE A 399 -16.72 -8.85 9.62
N ASP A 400 -16.69 -7.51 9.54
CA ASP A 400 -17.34 -6.77 8.46
C ASP A 400 -16.58 -6.98 7.16
N ARG A 401 -15.25 -6.97 7.23
CA ARG A 401 -14.42 -7.24 6.05
C ARG A 401 -13.04 -7.80 6.36
N VAL A 402 -12.48 -8.43 5.34
CA VAL A 402 -11.06 -8.79 5.26
C VAL A 402 -10.39 -7.89 4.24
N GLU A 403 -9.33 -7.19 4.62
CA GLU A 403 -8.50 -6.38 3.73
C GLU A 403 -7.23 -7.15 3.33
N VAL A 404 -6.88 -7.11 2.06
CA VAL A 404 -5.69 -7.80 1.53
C VAL A 404 -4.94 -6.93 0.53
N ASP A 405 -3.61 -6.89 0.66
CA ASP A 405 -2.69 -6.17 -0.23
C ASP A 405 -2.11 -7.10 -1.32
N PRO A 406 -1.52 -6.56 -2.40
CA PRO A 406 -1.01 -7.37 -3.53
C PRO A 406 0.21 -8.21 -3.19
N ASN A 407 0.89 -7.94 -2.07
CA ASN A 407 2.04 -8.74 -1.63
C ASN A 407 1.66 -9.90 -0.71
N SER A 408 0.38 -10.02 -0.37
CA SER A 408 -0.15 -11.09 0.46
C SER A 408 -0.58 -12.30 -0.37
N GLU A 409 -0.29 -13.50 0.15
CA GLU A 409 -0.67 -14.81 -0.38
C GLU A 409 -1.05 -15.73 0.79
N ILE A 410 -2.35 -15.81 1.10
CA ILE A 410 -2.88 -16.63 2.20
C ILE A 410 -3.44 -17.93 1.62
N SER A 411 -3.01 -19.07 2.16
CA SER A 411 -3.49 -20.40 1.77
C SER A 411 -4.30 -21.11 2.86
N GLY A 412 -4.99 -22.17 2.48
CA GLY A 412 -5.59 -23.12 3.42
C GLY A 412 -6.90 -22.66 4.04
N LEU A 413 -7.43 -21.49 3.69
CA LEU A 413 -8.70 -21.00 4.22
C LEU A 413 -9.84 -21.98 3.96
N SER A 414 -10.85 -22.01 4.82
CA SER A 414 -12.11 -22.73 4.57
C SER A 414 -13.26 -21.76 4.74
N LYS A 415 -14.20 -21.77 3.79
CA LYS A 415 -15.42 -20.97 3.82
C LYS A 415 -16.29 -21.30 5.04
N ALA A 416 -16.26 -22.55 5.52
CA ALA A 416 -16.95 -22.95 6.75
C ALA A 416 -16.34 -22.31 8.02
N ALA A 417 -15.04 -22.01 7.98
CA ALA A 417 -14.31 -21.33 9.05
C ALA A 417 -14.01 -19.86 8.72
N PHE A 418 -14.74 -19.27 7.78
CA PHE A 418 -14.55 -17.90 7.31
C PHE A 418 -15.88 -17.15 7.27
N ASP A 419 -16.05 -16.26 8.23
CA ASP A 419 -17.21 -15.39 8.38
C ASP A 419 -16.76 -13.91 8.35
N ALA A 420 -16.82 -13.36 7.13
CA ALA A 420 -16.68 -11.95 6.83
C ALA A 420 -17.61 -11.56 5.66
N ASP A 421 -18.20 -10.37 5.71
CA ASP A 421 -19.18 -9.97 4.67
C ASP A 421 -18.52 -9.69 3.31
N THR A 422 -17.33 -9.08 3.33
CA THR A 422 -16.63 -8.61 2.13
C THR A 422 -15.11 -8.85 2.22
N ILE A 423 -14.48 -9.18 1.10
CA ILE A 423 -13.03 -9.10 0.90
C ILE A 423 -12.75 -7.80 0.15
N LYS A 424 -11.95 -6.92 0.75
CA LYS A 424 -11.56 -5.64 0.17
C LYS A 424 -10.10 -5.67 -0.27
N LEU A 425 -9.86 -5.38 -1.54
CA LEU A 425 -8.50 -5.21 -2.07
C LEU A 425 -7.98 -3.82 -1.70
N THR A 426 -6.73 -3.76 -1.26
CA THR A 426 -6.06 -2.51 -0.85
C THR A 426 -4.69 -2.38 -1.52
N GLY A 427 -4.11 -1.18 -1.53
CA GLY A 427 -2.77 -0.95 -2.07
C GLY A 427 -2.71 -0.82 -3.59
N ASN A 428 -1.49 -0.95 -4.14
CA ASN A 428 -1.19 -0.74 -5.55
C ASN A 428 -0.83 -2.05 -6.26
N TRP A 429 -1.74 -2.52 -7.11
CA TRP A 429 -1.67 -3.79 -7.85
C TRP A 429 -1.01 -3.67 -9.21
N ASN A 430 -0.55 -2.47 -9.63
CA ASN A 430 0.15 -2.31 -10.90
C ASN A 430 1.35 -3.26 -10.99
N ASN A 431 1.52 -3.89 -12.14
CA ASN A 431 2.64 -4.77 -12.46
C ASN A 431 2.68 -6.06 -11.61
N PHE A 432 1.54 -6.56 -11.13
CA PHE A 432 1.44 -7.87 -10.46
C PHE A 432 0.99 -9.01 -11.38
N GLY A 433 0.74 -8.74 -12.67
CA GLY A 433 0.25 -9.75 -13.60
C GLY A 433 -1.12 -10.27 -13.17
N GLU A 434 -1.21 -11.57 -12.96
CA GLU A 434 -2.34 -12.23 -12.30
C GLU A 434 -1.91 -12.67 -10.89
N ALA A 435 -2.59 -12.12 -9.87
CA ALA A 435 -2.32 -12.39 -8.48
C ALA A 435 -3.40 -13.29 -7.86
N SER A 436 -3.00 -14.11 -6.88
CA SER A 436 -3.89 -15.02 -6.15
C SER A 436 -3.78 -14.83 -4.64
N PRO A 437 -4.25 -13.69 -4.10
CA PRO A 437 -4.00 -13.30 -2.73
C PRO A 437 -4.63 -14.23 -1.68
N LEU A 438 -5.76 -14.87 -1.99
CA LEU A 438 -6.47 -15.75 -1.07
C LEU A 438 -6.82 -17.09 -1.75
N LYS A 439 -6.47 -18.20 -1.09
CA LYS A 439 -6.74 -19.57 -1.54
C LYS A 439 -7.50 -20.35 -0.47
N PHE A 440 -8.67 -20.83 -0.84
CA PHE A 440 -9.58 -21.62 -0.03
C PHE A 440 -9.49 -23.11 -0.41
N THR A 441 -9.92 -23.97 0.52
CA THR A 441 -9.98 -25.42 0.37
C THR A 441 -11.33 -25.90 -0.21
N ASP A 442 -12.36 -25.10 -0.02
CA ASP A 442 -13.75 -25.24 -0.44
C ASP A 442 -14.22 -23.98 -1.21
N ASP A 443 -15.42 -24.04 -1.79
CA ASP A 443 -16.00 -22.96 -2.57
C ASP A 443 -16.33 -21.74 -1.67
N ALA A 444 -15.73 -20.60 -1.98
CA ALA A 444 -15.91 -19.32 -1.29
C ALA A 444 -16.57 -18.25 -2.17
N SER A 445 -17.10 -18.63 -3.35
CA SER A 445 -17.62 -17.70 -4.37
C SER A 445 -18.76 -16.78 -3.91
N ALA A 446 -19.45 -17.14 -2.82
CA ALA A 446 -20.48 -16.32 -2.20
C ALA A 446 -19.96 -15.08 -1.45
N VAL A 447 -18.66 -15.02 -1.12
CA VAL A 447 -18.07 -13.87 -0.43
C VAL A 447 -17.88 -12.71 -1.42
N LYS A 448 -18.34 -11.51 -1.05
CA LYS A 448 -18.27 -10.32 -1.90
C LYS A 448 -16.84 -9.83 -2.04
N ILE A 449 -16.50 -9.29 -3.20
CA ILE A 449 -15.20 -8.68 -3.48
C ILE A 449 -15.41 -7.18 -3.73
N ASP A 450 -14.67 -6.34 -3.00
CA ASP A 450 -14.60 -4.89 -3.20
C ASP A 450 -13.19 -4.50 -3.67
N ALA A 451 -13.09 -4.04 -4.92
CA ALA A 451 -11.84 -3.55 -5.50
C ALA A 451 -11.77 -2.01 -5.56
N SER A 452 -12.79 -1.29 -5.06
CA SER A 452 -12.90 0.17 -5.24
C SER A 452 -11.78 0.98 -4.56
N GLY A 453 -11.13 0.40 -3.55
CA GLY A 453 -10.00 1.01 -2.84
C GLY A 453 -8.61 0.64 -3.37
N ALA A 454 -8.52 -0.18 -4.42
CA ALA A 454 -7.26 -0.67 -4.97
C ALA A 454 -6.90 0.06 -6.28
N LEU A 455 -5.61 0.38 -6.45
CA LEU A 455 -5.09 0.93 -7.71
C LEU A 455 -4.57 -0.20 -8.61
N GLY A 456 -4.80 -0.12 -9.92
CA GLY A 456 -4.25 -1.06 -10.89
C GLY A 456 -4.93 -2.42 -10.95
N VAL A 457 -6.19 -2.53 -10.52
CA VAL A 457 -7.00 -3.76 -10.64
C VAL A 457 -7.91 -3.65 -11.87
N LYS A 458 -7.71 -4.51 -12.87
CA LYS A 458 -8.58 -4.63 -14.04
C LYS A 458 -9.86 -5.40 -13.73
N SER A 459 -9.69 -6.51 -13.01
CA SER A 459 -10.80 -7.36 -12.58
C SER A 459 -10.39 -8.20 -11.38
N ALA A 460 -11.33 -8.43 -10.47
CA ALA A 460 -11.16 -9.37 -9.36
C ALA A 460 -12.37 -10.31 -9.31
N GLY A 461 -12.12 -11.60 -9.20
CA GLY A 461 -13.18 -12.61 -9.22
C GLY A 461 -12.69 -13.96 -8.72
N TRP A 462 -13.62 -14.87 -8.49
CA TRP A 462 -13.31 -16.23 -8.10
C TRP A 462 -12.93 -17.09 -9.30
N SER A 463 -12.00 -18.03 -9.11
CA SER A 463 -11.73 -19.11 -10.06
C SER A 463 -12.98 -19.93 -10.34
N SER A 464 -12.98 -20.72 -11.42
CA SER A 464 -14.14 -21.52 -11.83
C SER A 464 -14.63 -22.53 -10.78
N ASP A 465 -13.75 -22.98 -9.89
CA ASP A 465 -14.07 -23.87 -8.77
C ASP A 465 -14.45 -23.11 -7.48
N GLY A 466 -14.45 -21.77 -7.51
CA GLY A 466 -14.81 -20.91 -6.39
C GLY A 466 -13.76 -20.79 -5.29
N LYS A 467 -12.57 -21.40 -5.47
CA LYS A 467 -11.60 -21.57 -4.37
C LYS A 467 -10.50 -20.52 -4.31
N THR A 468 -10.18 -19.89 -5.43
CA THR A 468 -9.07 -18.93 -5.51
C THR A 468 -9.62 -17.57 -5.89
N LEU A 469 -9.26 -16.54 -5.11
CA LEU A 469 -9.47 -15.16 -5.52
C LEU A 469 -8.40 -14.82 -6.56
N VAL A 470 -8.82 -14.54 -7.80
CA VAL A 470 -7.96 -14.17 -8.91
C VAL A 470 -8.11 -12.67 -9.18
N VAL A 471 -6.99 -11.95 -9.15
CA VAL A 471 -6.92 -10.52 -9.40
C VAL A 471 -6.06 -10.26 -10.62
N LYS A 472 -6.67 -9.80 -11.71
CA LYS A 472 -5.97 -9.36 -12.92
C LYS A 472 -5.61 -7.89 -12.78
N CYS A 473 -4.36 -7.57 -13.05
CA CYS A 473 -3.82 -6.26 -12.78
C CYS A 473 -3.52 -5.47 -14.06
N ASP A 474 -3.42 -4.15 -13.91
CA ASP A 474 -2.81 -3.30 -14.91
C ASP A 474 -1.30 -3.55 -14.95
N ASN A 475 -0.77 -3.76 -16.16
CA ASN A 475 0.64 -4.06 -16.36
C ASN A 475 1.20 -3.12 -17.41
N THR A 476 2.37 -2.56 -17.11
CA THR A 476 3.17 -1.83 -18.09
C THR A 476 3.63 -2.83 -19.16
N PRO A 477 3.41 -2.57 -20.46
CA PRO A 477 3.86 -3.46 -21.50
C PRO A 477 5.36 -3.72 -21.44
N VAL A 478 5.78 -4.95 -21.75
CA VAL A 478 7.19 -5.21 -22.04
C VAL A 478 7.66 -4.30 -23.18
N ALA A 479 8.93 -3.94 -23.17
CA ALA A 479 9.54 -3.12 -24.22
C ALA A 479 10.81 -3.77 -24.75
N VAL A 480 11.16 -3.55 -26.02
CA VAL A 480 12.39 -4.05 -26.63
C VAL A 480 13.28 -2.93 -27.17
N THR A 481 14.59 -3.17 -27.21
CA THR A 481 15.57 -2.27 -27.82
C THR A 481 16.62 -3.09 -28.57
N PRO A 482 17.00 -2.69 -29.81
CA PRO A 482 16.48 -1.55 -30.57
C PRO A 482 15.09 -1.81 -31.18
N ALA A 483 14.40 -0.75 -31.62
CA ALA A 483 13.11 -0.86 -32.33
C ALA A 483 13.24 -1.40 -33.76
N THR A 484 14.39 -1.12 -34.38
CA THR A 484 14.78 -1.66 -35.69
C THR A 484 16.20 -2.21 -35.62
N LEU A 485 16.45 -3.31 -36.31
CA LEU A 485 17.76 -3.96 -36.38
C LEU A 485 18.08 -4.27 -37.84
N ARG A 486 19.24 -3.84 -38.32
CA ARG A 486 19.73 -4.13 -39.68
C ARG A 486 20.92 -5.07 -39.59
N LEU A 487 20.89 -6.16 -40.35
CA LEU A 487 21.93 -7.18 -40.38
C LEU A 487 22.24 -7.57 -41.83
N GLU A 488 23.49 -7.89 -42.12
CA GLU A 488 23.84 -8.60 -43.35
C GLU A 488 23.57 -10.10 -43.19
N VAL A 489 23.29 -10.81 -44.29
CA VAL A 489 23.12 -12.27 -44.29
C VAL A 489 24.27 -12.96 -43.57
N GLY A 490 23.95 -13.88 -42.64
CA GLY A 490 24.93 -14.63 -41.85
C GLY A 490 25.50 -13.88 -40.64
N LYS A 491 25.14 -12.62 -40.42
CA LYS A 491 25.49 -11.87 -39.20
C LYS A 491 24.45 -12.06 -38.11
N SER A 492 24.80 -11.65 -36.89
CA SER A 492 23.91 -11.68 -35.74
C SER A 492 23.87 -10.34 -35.04
N GLY A 493 22.76 -10.08 -34.35
CA GLY A 493 22.56 -8.91 -33.50
C GLY A 493 21.80 -9.27 -32.22
N LYS A 494 21.63 -8.31 -31.33
CA LYS A 494 20.92 -8.51 -30.06
C LYS A 494 19.68 -7.63 -30.00
N VAL A 495 18.58 -8.22 -29.56
CA VAL A 495 17.41 -7.49 -29.08
C VAL A 495 17.30 -7.73 -27.57
N THR A 496 17.23 -6.66 -26.79
CA THR A 496 17.09 -6.71 -25.34
C THR A 496 15.66 -6.38 -24.97
N VAL A 497 15.10 -7.10 -23.98
CA VAL A 497 13.76 -6.86 -23.44
C VAL A 497 13.86 -6.20 -22.07
N THR A 498 12.97 -5.25 -21.80
CA THR A 498 12.72 -4.65 -20.49
C THR A 498 11.35 -5.12 -20.00
N THR A 499 11.30 -5.62 -18.76
CA THR A 499 10.08 -6.13 -18.12
C THR A 499 9.74 -5.30 -16.89
N TYR A 500 8.45 -5.24 -16.54
CA TYR A 500 7.96 -4.43 -15.42
C TYR A 500 7.16 -5.24 -14.41
N ALA A 501 6.44 -6.30 -14.83
CA ALA A 501 5.65 -7.10 -13.92
C ALA A 501 6.48 -8.06 -13.05
N LYS A 502 5.92 -8.36 -11.88
CA LYS A 502 6.56 -9.23 -10.89
C LYS A 502 6.64 -10.65 -11.44
N ASN A 503 7.83 -11.26 -11.30
CA ASN A 503 8.12 -12.61 -11.79
C ASN A 503 7.85 -12.79 -13.30
N GLU A 504 7.99 -11.73 -14.10
CA GLU A 504 7.83 -11.78 -15.54
C GLU A 504 8.87 -12.69 -16.20
N ALA A 505 8.43 -13.73 -16.92
CA ALA A 505 9.25 -14.47 -17.87
C ALA A 505 8.96 -13.98 -19.29
N VAL A 506 9.92 -14.14 -20.20
CA VAL A 506 9.82 -13.67 -21.59
C VAL A 506 9.95 -14.83 -22.57
N GLN A 507 9.07 -14.87 -23.57
CA GLN A 507 9.11 -15.79 -24.69
C GLN A 507 9.46 -15.06 -25.99
N TRP A 508 10.44 -15.56 -26.74
CA TRP A 508 10.88 -14.98 -28.01
C TRP A 508 10.32 -15.72 -29.22
N SER A 509 10.04 -14.99 -30.29
CA SER A 509 9.58 -15.54 -31.58
C SER A 509 10.00 -14.65 -32.75
N SER A 510 10.08 -15.22 -33.95
CA SER A 510 10.24 -14.48 -35.21
C SER A 510 9.02 -14.73 -36.09
N SER A 511 8.49 -13.69 -36.75
CA SER A 511 7.36 -13.84 -37.68
C SER A 511 7.75 -14.62 -38.94
N ASP A 512 9.02 -14.55 -39.34
CA ASP A 512 9.63 -15.39 -40.36
C ASP A 512 11.06 -15.83 -39.95
N PRO A 513 11.19 -17.03 -39.35
CA PRO A 513 12.48 -17.61 -38.99
C PRO A 513 13.41 -17.90 -40.19
N THR A 514 12.87 -17.94 -41.41
CA THR A 514 13.66 -18.15 -42.64
C THR A 514 14.38 -16.88 -43.10
N VAL A 515 13.93 -15.71 -42.63
CA VAL A 515 14.60 -14.41 -42.82
C VAL A 515 15.55 -14.14 -41.67
N ALA A 516 15.07 -14.21 -40.42
CA ALA A 516 15.92 -14.12 -39.23
C ALA A 516 15.37 -14.98 -38.10
N ALA A 517 16.24 -15.77 -37.46
CA ALA A 517 15.91 -16.60 -36.31
C ALA A 517 16.29 -15.88 -35.01
N VAL A 518 15.56 -16.13 -33.92
CA VAL A 518 15.85 -15.62 -32.57
C VAL A 518 15.92 -16.76 -31.57
N ASP A 519 16.84 -16.70 -30.61
CA ASP A 519 16.94 -17.67 -29.52
C ASP A 519 16.24 -17.19 -28.22
N GLY A 520 16.30 -18.01 -27.16
CA GLY A 520 15.67 -17.72 -25.87
C GLY A 520 16.23 -16.50 -25.13
N ASP A 521 17.41 -16.02 -25.53
CA ASP A 521 18.06 -14.86 -24.92
C ASP A 521 17.83 -13.58 -25.75
N GLY A 522 17.18 -13.66 -26.92
CA GLY A 522 16.99 -12.54 -27.82
C GLY A 522 18.19 -12.28 -28.76
N ASN A 523 19.06 -13.27 -28.99
CA ASN A 523 20.08 -13.17 -30.05
C ASN A 523 19.42 -13.48 -31.40
N VAL A 524 19.57 -12.56 -32.35
CA VAL A 524 18.98 -12.66 -33.69
C VAL A 524 20.07 -13.05 -34.69
N THR A 525 19.81 -14.06 -35.52
CA THR A 525 20.71 -14.50 -36.60
C THR A 525 20.04 -14.30 -37.94
N ALA A 526 20.71 -13.56 -38.82
CA ALA A 526 20.25 -13.27 -40.17
C ALA A 526 20.45 -14.49 -41.09
N VAL A 527 19.37 -14.98 -41.69
CA VAL A 527 19.35 -16.20 -42.51
C VAL A 527 19.25 -15.86 -44.00
N LYS A 528 18.32 -14.98 -44.37
CA LYS A 528 18.06 -14.61 -45.76
C LYS A 528 17.65 -13.14 -45.84
N ALA A 529 18.05 -12.47 -46.93
CA ALA A 529 17.61 -11.11 -47.22
C ALA A 529 16.07 -11.00 -47.21
N GLY A 530 15.56 -9.99 -46.52
CA GLY A 530 14.13 -9.82 -46.28
C GLY A 530 13.84 -8.99 -45.03
N LEU A 531 12.56 -8.96 -44.66
CA LEU A 531 12.04 -8.22 -43.53
C LEU A 531 11.21 -9.16 -42.64
N THR A 532 11.45 -9.12 -41.34
CA THR A 532 10.72 -9.93 -40.34
C THR A 532 10.61 -9.17 -39.02
N VAL A 533 9.75 -9.62 -38.11
CA VAL A 533 9.63 -9.04 -36.77
C VAL A 533 10.00 -10.08 -35.73
N VAL A 534 10.98 -9.73 -34.89
CA VAL A 534 11.34 -10.50 -33.70
C VAL A 534 10.56 -9.94 -32.52
N SER A 535 9.85 -10.79 -31.79
CA SER A 535 8.96 -10.40 -30.71
C SER A 535 9.32 -11.04 -29.37
N ALA A 536 9.23 -10.24 -28.30
CA ALA A 536 9.27 -10.68 -26.91
C ALA A 536 7.85 -10.63 -26.32
N THR A 537 7.40 -11.71 -25.69
CA THR A 537 6.08 -11.79 -25.02
C THR A 537 6.29 -12.05 -23.53
N GLY A 538 5.78 -11.15 -22.70
CA GLY A 538 5.77 -11.31 -21.25
C GLY A 538 4.67 -12.27 -20.79
N THR A 539 5.01 -13.23 -19.93
CA THR A 539 4.06 -14.25 -19.45
C THR A 539 3.11 -13.76 -18.37
N ALA A 540 3.50 -12.77 -17.56
CA ALA A 540 2.69 -12.28 -16.44
C ALA A 540 1.90 -11.02 -16.85
N SER A 541 2.52 -10.13 -17.62
CA SER A 541 1.87 -8.97 -18.22
C SER A 541 0.95 -9.34 -19.39
N GLU A 542 1.17 -10.49 -20.03
CA GLU A 542 0.52 -10.94 -21.27
C GLU A 542 0.71 -9.97 -22.45
N THR A 543 1.72 -9.09 -22.36
CA THR A 543 2.03 -8.07 -23.38
C THR A 543 3.17 -8.51 -24.28
N LYS A 544 3.18 -7.98 -25.51
CA LYS A 544 4.15 -8.29 -26.56
C LYS A 544 4.82 -7.01 -27.03
N ALA A 545 6.13 -7.06 -27.28
CA ALA A 545 6.89 -6.00 -27.94
C ALA A 545 7.73 -6.56 -29.09
N GLY A 546 7.97 -5.74 -30.12
CA GLY A 546 8.57 -6.17 -31.38
C GLY A 546 9.71 -5.29 -31.88
N CYS A 547 10.74 -5.94 -32.42
CA CYS A 547 11.84 -5.33 -33.16
C CYS A 547 11.71 -5.68 -34.64
N THR A 548 11.69 -4.67 -35.50
CA THR A 548 11.69 -4.89 -36.96
C THR A 548 13.10 -5.21 -37.43
N VAL A 549 13.31 -6.42 -37.98
CA VAL A 549 14.61 -6.90 -38.43
C VAL A 549 14.67 -6.86 -39.95
N THR A 550 15.58 -6.05 -40.50
CA THR A 550 15.91 -6.04 -41.92
C THR A 550 17.19 -6.82 -42.14
N VAL A 551 17.14 -7.83 -43.00
CA VAL A 551 18.31 -8.55 -43.47
C VAL A 551 18.64 -8.07 -44.87
N GLU A 552 19.82 -7.53 -45.05
CA GLU A 552 20.29 -6.95 -46.32
C GLU A 552 21.24 -7.92 -47.03
N ASP A 553 21.11 -7.99 -48.36
CA ASP A 553 22.13 -8.54 -49.24
C ASP A 553 22.86 -7.36 -49.92
N PRO A 554 24.13 -7.12 -49.60
CA PRO A 554 24.92 -6.06 -50.22
C PRO A 554 24.96 -6.14 -51.76
N ALA A 555 24.73 -7.33 -52.35
CA ALA A 555 24.69 -7.50 -53.80
C ALA A 555 23.35 -7.04 -54.44
N ALA A 556 22.28 -6.89 -53.65
CA ALA A 556 20.94 -6.56 -54.12
C ALA A 556 20.19 -5.69 -53.09
N PRO A 557 20.52 -4.37 -52.98
CA PRO A 557 19.86 -3.49 -52.03
C PRO A 557 18.37 -3.33 -52.38
N ASP A 558 17.52 -3.40 -51.35
CA ASP A 558 16.09 -3.24 -51.51
C ASP A 558 15.73 -1.78 -51.86
N PRO A 559 14.99 -1.54 -52.96
CA PRO A 559 14.66 -0.18 -53.39
C PRO A 559 13.64 0.51 -52.48
N VAL A 560 12.90 -0.23 -51.64
CA VAL A 560 11.88 0.32 -50.74
C VAL A 560 12.44 0.39 -49.31
N PRO A 561 12.42 1.56 -48.64
CA PRO A 561 12.88 1.69 -47.26
C PRO A 561 12.17 0.75 -46.30
N THR A 562 12.84 0.36 -45.21
CA THR A 562 12.20 -0.38 -44.11
C THR A 562 11.20 0.52 -43.37
N PRO A 563 9.93 0.09 -43.21
CA PRO A 563 8.98 0.77 -42.34
C PRO A 563 9.44 0.74 -40.88
N ALA A 564 9.43 1.90 -40.23
CA ALA A 564 9.75 2.04 -38.80
C ALA A 564 8.50 2.45 -38.01
N PRO A 565 8.04 1.64 -37.05
CA PRO A 565 6.94 2.05 -36.17
C PRO A 565 7.32 3.27 -35.32
N VAL A 566 6.38 4.18 -35.10
CA VAL A 566 6.56 5.38 -34.26
C VAL A 566 5.55 5.42 -33.12
N THR A 567 5.89 6.13 -32.05
CA THR A 567 5.04 6.26 -30.85
C THR A 567 4.58 7.72 -30.70
N PRO A 568 3.43 8.10 -31.30
CA PRO A 568 2.87 9.45 -31.12
C PRO A 568 2.22 9.60 -29.74
N THR A 569 1.95 10.85 -29.34
CA THR A 569 1.14 11.15 -28.14
C THR A 569 -0.28 11.53 -28.56
N VAL A 570 -1.29 10.83 -28.04
CA VAL A 570 -2.70 11.12 -28.36
C VAL A 570 -3.16 12.46 -27.77
N ILE A 571 -4.07 13.14 -28.47
CA ILE A 571 -4.73 14.36 -27.98
C ILE A 571 -6.19 14.02 -27.70
N THR A 572 -6.69 14.40 -26.53
CA THR A 572 -8.07 14.14 -26.12
C THR A 572 -9.06 14.91 -27.00
N GLU A 573 -10.29 14.43 -27.07
CA GLU A 573 -11.41 15.12 -27.73
C GLU A 573 -11.50 16.59 -27.29
N LYS A 574 -11.37 16.86 -25.99
CA LYS A 574 -11.47 18.20 -25.40
C LYS A 574 -10.34 19.12 -25.85
N ASP A 575 -9.13 18.59 -25.97
CA ASP A 575 -7.93 19.36 -26.31
C ASP A 575 -7.64 19.40 -27.81
N ASN A 576 -8.47 18.72 -28.60
CA ASN A 576 -8.29 18.59 -30.03
C ASN A 576 -8.31 19.98 -30.71
N PRO A 577 -7.27 20.36 -31.48
CA PRO A 577 -7.18 21.68 -32.09
C PRO A 577 -8.34 22.07 -33.00
N VAL A 578 -9.03 21.08 -33.61
CA VAL A 578 -10.20 21.36 -34.47
C VAL A 578 -11.33 22.07 -33.72
N THR A 579 -11.39 21.94 -32.39
CA THR A 579 -12.38 22.64 -31.55
C THR A 579 -12.22 24.16 -31.56
N LYS A 580 -11.04 24.65 -31.96
CA LYS A 580 -10.70 26.08 -32.02
C LYS A 580 -10.70 26.63 -33.44
N ASP A 581 -10.75 25.76 -34.44
CA ASP A 581 -10.75 26.16 -35.84
C ASP A 581 -12.11 26.77 -36.23
N LYS A 582 -12.08 27.81 -37.07
CA LYS A 582 -13.29 28.38 -37.67
C LYS A 582 -13.64 27.60 -38.93
N ASP A 583 -14.91 27.61 -39.29
CA ASP A 583 -15.42 27.03 -40.54
C ASP A 583 -15.22 25.51 -40.69
N VAL A 584 -15.04 24.80 -39.57
CA VAL A 584 -15.01 23.32 -39.55
C VAL A 584 -16.38 22.77 -39.97
N PRO A 585 -16.46 21.84 -40.93
CA PRO A 585 -17.72 21.22 -41.33
C PRO A 585 -18.46 20.56 -40.17
N ALA A 586 -19.79 20.69 -40.13
CA ALA A 586 -20.61 20.26 -38.99
C ALA A 586 -20.53 18.76 -38.69
N ASP A 587 -20.19 17.95 -39.71
CA ASP A 587 -20.05 16.50 -39.60
C ASP A 587 -18.68 16.05 -39.09
N VAL A 588 -17.70 16.96 -38.99
CA VAL A 588 -16.40 16.69 -38.37
C VAL A 588 -16.54 16.87 -36.86
N LYS A 589 -16.14 15.85 -36.10
CA LYS A 589 -16.18 15.83 -34.64
C LYS A 589 -14.81 15.43 -34.09
N PRO A 590 -14.29 16.13 -33.08
CA PRO A 590 -13.11 15.66 -32.37
C PRO A 590 -13.40 14.29 -31.76
N ALA A 591 -12.40 13.42 -31.75
CA ALA A 591 -12.45 12.14 -31.04
C ALA A 591 -11.13 11.92 -30.30
N THR A 592 -11.14 11.11 -29.25
CA THR A 592 -9.92 10.74 -28.52
C THR A 592 -9.34 9.47 -29.14
N PRO A 593 -8.15 9.52 -29.77
CA PRO A 593 -7.45 8.32 -30.22
C PRO A 593 -7.07 7.42 -29.04
N VAL A 594 -7.26 6.12 -29.19
CA VAL A 594 -6.86 5.09 -28.23
C VAL A 594 -5.79 4.22 -28.88
N ILE A 595 -4.64 4.10 -28.22
CA ILE A 595 -3.56 3.19 -28.59
C ILE A 595 -3.61 2.03 -27.61
N THR A 596 -3.79 0.82 -28.12
CA THR A 596 -3.91 -0.40 -27.30
C THR A 596 -2.59 -1.17 -27.24
N SER A 597 -2.30 -1.75 -26.08
CA SER A 597 -1.14 -2.62 -25.89
C SER A 597 -1.31 -3.91 -26.68
N ALA A 598 -0.22 -4.45 -27.22
CA ALA A 598 -0.22 -5.69 -27.98
C ALA A 598 -0.29 -6.91 -27.04
N THR A 599 -1.52 -7.33 -26.70
CA THR A 599 -1.80 -8.62 -26.05
C THR A 599 -2.46 -9.57 -27.07
N ALA A 600 -2.46 -10.88 -26.78
CA ALA A 600 -3.16 -11.85 -27.62
C ALA A 600 -4.66 -11.56 -27.72
N GLU A 601 -5.28 -11.15 -26.61
CA GLU A 601 -6.68 -10.72 -26.55
C GLU A 601 -6.93 -9.49 -27.44
N ASN A 602 -6.16 -8.42 -27.26
CA ASN A 602 -6.36 -7.16 -27.99
C ASN A 602 -6.13 -7.34 -29.48
N THR A 603 -5.07 -8.06 -29.88
CA THR A 603 -4.79 -8.31 -31.30
C THR A 603 -5.84 -9.20 -31.95
N THR A 604 -6.40 -10.19 -31.24
CA THR A 604 -7.49 -11.03 -31.75
C THR A 604 -8.79 -10.24 -31.89
N ALA A 605 -9.15 -9.45 -30.88
CA ALA A 605 -10.34 -8.60 -30.92
C ALA A 605 -10.26 -7.57 -32.05
N LEU A 606 -9.11 -6.92 -32.21
CA LEU A 606 -8.87 -5.95 -33.27
C LEU A 606 -8.91 -6.60 -34.66
N ALA A 607 -8.31 -7.78 -34.83
CA ALA A 607 -8.35 -8.54 -36.07
C ALA A 607 -9.77 -8.94 -36.48
N ALA A 608 -10.58 -9.38 -35.50
CA ALA A 608 -11.99 -9.70 -35.74
C ALA A 608 -12.81 -8.47 -36.14
N SER A 609 -12.66 -7.35 -35.43
CA SER A 609 -13.35 -6.09 -35.75
C SER A 609 -12.93 -5.52 -37.11
N ALA A 610 -11.64 -5.56 -37.42
CA ALA A 610 -11.11 -5.10 -38.70
C ALA A 610 -11.35 -6.09 -39.87
N ASP A 611 -11.84 -7.31 -39.61
CA ASP A 611 -11.99 -8.39 -40.59
C ASP A 611 -10.69 -8.64 -41.38
N VAL A 612 -9.59 -8.84 -40.65
CA VAL A 612 -8.26 -9.18 -41.17
C VAL A 612 -7.65 -10.32 -40.33
N PRO A 613 -6.70 -11.11 -40.87
CA PRO A 613 -6.04 -12.12 -40.06
C PRO A 613 -5.13 -11.49 -38.99
N VAL A 614 -4.96 -12.15 -37.83
CA VAL A 614 -4.13 -11.65 -36.71
C VAL A 614 -2.71 -11.26 -37.13
N LYS A 615 -2.11 -11.99 -38.09
CA LYS A 615 -0.78 -11.67 -38.67
C LYS A 615 -0.70 -10.31 -39.37
N PHE A 616 -1.83 -9.64 -39.60
CA PHE A 616 -1.87 -8.28 -40.11
C PHE A 616 -1.27 -7.28 -39.11
N PHE A 617 -1.33 -7.62 -37.82
CA PHE A 617 -0.82 -6.80 -36.74
C PHE A 617 0.43 -7.40 -36.12
N THR A 618 1.27 -6.52 -35.60
CA THR A 618 2.44 -6.86 -34.80
C THR A 618 2.59 -5.87 -33.64
N ALA A 619 3.59 -6.07 -32.81
CA ALA A 619 3.90 -5.18 -31.70
C ALA A 619 5.00 -4.18 -32.07
N THR A 620 4.86 -2.93 -31.61
CA THR A 620 5.94 -1.95 -31.61
C THR A 620 6.98 -2.28 -30.54
N ALA A 621 8.11 -1.56 -30.56
CA ALA A 621 9.14 -1.70 -29.55
C ALA A 621 8.66 -1.39 -28.12
N ASP A 622 7.69 -0.48 -27.99
CA ASP A 622 7.09 -0.07 -26.70
C ASP A 622 5.84 -0.90 -26.34
N GLY A 623 5.55 -1.95 -27.11
CA GLY A 623 4.47 -2.89 -26.82
C GLY A 623 3.06 -2.45 -27.22
N ASN A 624 2.93 -1.53 -28.18
CA ASN A 624 1.65 -1.14 -28.78
C ASN A 624 1.35 -1.94 -30.05
N ILE A 625 0.08 -2.00 -30.46
CA ILE A 625 -0.28 -2.65 -31.73
C ILE A 625 0.07 -1.73 -32.92
N THR A 626 0.70 -2.28 -33.96
CA THR A 626 0.97 -1.63 -35.27
C THR A 626 0.70 -2.63 -36.39
N VAL A 627 0.65 -2.17 -37.64
CA VAL A 627 0.65 -3.08 -38.81
C VAL A 627 2.00 -3.78 -38.94
N ASP A 628 1.98 -5.02 -39.40
CA ASP A 628 3.21 -5.75 -39.74
C ASP A 628 4.02 -4.97 -40.81
N PRO A 629 5.32 -4.71 -40.58
CA PRO A 629 6.13 -3.91 -41.47
C PRO A 629 6.32 -4.55 -42.87
N VAL A 630 6.15 -5.87 -43.03
CA VAL A 630 6.14 -6.54 -44.34
C VAL A 630 4.91 -6.11 -45.15
N ILE A 631 3.76 -6.04 -44.50
CA ILE A 631 2.51 -5.58 -45.12
C ILE A 631 2.61 -4.09 -45.45
N ALA A 632 3.05 -3.26 -44.50
CA ALA A 632 3.22 -1.83 -44.73
C ALA A 632 4.18 -1.56 -45.92
N LYS A 633 5.28 -2.31 -46.02
CA LYS A 633 6.23 -2.21 -47.13
C LYS A 633 5.58 -2.55 -48.48
N LYS A 634 4.84 -3.66 -48.54
CA LYS A 634 4.10 -4.08 -49.74
C LYS A 634 3.06 -3.04 -50.16
N THR A 635 2.34 -2.48 -49.21
CA THR A 635 1.35 -1.43 -49.43
C THR A 635 1.97 -0.16 -50.02
N VAL A 636 3.09 0.31 -49.47
CA VAL A 636 3.78 1.48 -50.02
C VAL A 636 4.30 1.19 -51.43
N ALA A 637 4.81 -0.01 -51.69
CA ALA A 637 5.25 -0.41 -53.02
C ALA A 637 4.11 -0.41 -54.06
N SER A 638 2.88 -0.78 -53.65
CA SER A 638 1.68 -0.64 -54.49
C SER A 638 1.41 0.81 -54.86
N VAL A 639 1.46 1.74 -53.89
CA VAL A 639 1.26 3.18 -54.15
C VAL A 639 2.36 3.74 -55.06
N MET A 640 3.61 3.32 -54.88
CA MET A 640 4.73 3.72 -55.74
C MET A 640 4.55 3.26 -57.19
N SER A 641 3.90 2.10 -57.41
CA SER A 641 3.57 1.60 -58.74
C SER A 641 2.47 2.42 -59.41
N ASP A 642 1.52 2.94 -58.63
CA ASP A 642 0.39 3.72 -59.14
C ASP A 642 0.74 5.21 -59.31
N ASP A 643 1.66 5.74 -58.52
CA ASP A 643 2.12 7.13 -58.55
C ASP A 643 3.65 7.22 -58.39
N ALA A 644 4.34 7.39 -59.51
CA ALA A 644 5.80 7.51 -59.55
C ALA A 644 6.34 8.78 -58.84
N ALA A 645 5.49 9.73 -58.45
CA ALA A 645 5.91 10.85 -57.61
C ALA A 645 6.12 10.45 -56.15
N VAL A 646 5.58 9.29 -55.73
CA VAL A 646 5.82 8.71 -54.41
C VAL A 646 7.10 7.88 -54.49
N ALA A 647 8.20 8.42 -53.95
CA ALA A 647 9.53 7.81 -53.95
C ALA A 647 10.18 8.01 -52.57
N PRO A 648 9.66 7.32 -51.54
CA PRO A 648 10.02 7.60 -50.16
C PRO A 648 11.47 7.25 -49.87
N LYS A 649 12.13 8.11 -49.09
CA LYS A 649 13.40 7.79 -48.44
C LYS A 649 13.21 7.15 -47.06
N THR A 650 12.10 7.45 -46.41
CA THR A 650 11.71 6.85 -45.13
C THR A 650 10.24 6.46 -45.15
N ILE A 651 9.93 5.35 -44.48
CA ILE A 651 8.57 4.91 -44.23
C ILE A 651 8.41 4.78 -42.72
N VAL A 652 7.34 5.34 -42.18
CA VAL A 652 6.97 5.19 -40.76
C VAL A 652 5.55 4.65 -40.65
N THR A 653 5.27 3.83 -39.64
CA THR A 653 3.93 3.31 -39.37
C THR A 653 3.41 3.85 -38.05
N LEU A 654 2.16 4.33 -38.06
CA LEU A 654 1.47 4.69 -36.84
C LEU A 654 1.01 3.43 -36.10
N PRO A 655 0.88 3.47 -34.77
CA PRO A 655 0.17 2.43 -34.05
C PRO A 655 -1.27 2.36 -34.56
N ILE A 656 -1.91 1.21 -34.39
CA ILE A 656 -3.34 1.11 -34.69
C ILE A 656 -4.08 1.98 -33.69
N ILE A 657 -4.85 2.92 -34.22
CA ILE A 657 -5.65 3.84 -33.45
C ILE A 657 -7.09 3.37 -33.55
N THR A 658 -7.76 3.35 -32.39
CA THR A 658 -9.22 3.25 -32.32
C THR A 658 -9.80 4.52 -31.73
N ALA A 659 -11.06 4.83 -32.04
CA ALA A 659 -11.76 5.94 -31.40
C ALA A 659 -13.28 5.72 -31.41
N THR A 660 -13.96 6.19 -30.36
CA THR A 660 -15.42 6.25 -30.33
C THR A 660 -15.91 7.58 -30.89
N ILE A 661 -16.94 7.56 -31.74
CA ILE A 661 -17.49 8.74 -32.41
C ILE A 661 -19.01 8.64 -32.55
N SER A 662 -19.68 9.76 -32.81
CA SER A 662 -21.10 9.74 -33.18
C SER A 662 -21.29 9.11 -34.55
N ASP A 663 -22.34 8.28 -34.69
CA ASP A 663 -22.63 7.49 -35.88
C ASP A 663 -22.58 8.30 -37.19
N GLY A 664 -21.82 7.77 -38.16
CA GLY A 664 -21.69 8.31 -39.51
C GLY A 664 -20.96 9.66 -39.62
N LYS A 665 -20.36 10.15 -38.53
CA LYS A 665 -19.56 11.40 -38.50
C LYS A 665 -18.11 11.16 -38.89
N VAL A 666 -17.41 12.25 -39.20
CA VAL A 666 -15.97 12.25 -39.48
C VAL A 666 -15.21 12.50 -38.18
N ALA A 667 -14.49 11.49 -37.71
CA ALA A 667 -13.61 11.58 -36.56
C ALA A 667 -12.35 12.38 -36.92
N ALA A 668 -12.08 13.44 -36.17
CA ALA A 668 -10.81 14.15 -36.21
C ALA A 668 -9.86 13.56 -35.16
N LEU A 669 -8.96 12.67 -35.59
CA LEU A 669 -8.03 11.93 -34.74
C LEU A 669 -6.71 12.68 -34.63
N ALA A 670 -6.51 13.40 -33.53
CA ALA A 670 -5.37 14.29 -33.33
C ALA A 670 -4.26 13.66 -32.48
N MET A 671 -3.02 13.77 -32.95
CA MET A 671 -1.83 13.21 -32.30
C MET A 671 -0.65 14.16 -32.39
N LYS A 672 0.13 14.29 -31.31
CA LYS A 672 1.42 14.96 -31.31
C LYS A 672 2.53 14.01 -31.77
N THR A 673 3.40 14.54 -32.61
CA THR A 673 4.51 13.82 -33.23
C THR A 673 5.66 14.78 -33.49
N THR A 674 6.90 14.31 -33.48
CA THR A 674 8.05 15.10 -33.94
C THR A 674 8.18 15.04 -35.47
N GLY A 675 8.90 15.97 -36.07
CA GLY A 675 9.21 15.89 -37.50
C GLY A 675 9.91 14.56 -37.86
N ALA A 676 10.83 14.07 -37.02
CA ALA A 676 11.48 12.78 -37.21
C ALA A 676 10.49 11.60 -37.15
N GLN A 677 9.49 11.65 -36.27
CA GLN A 677 8.41 10.65 -36.21
C GLN A 677 7.44 10.72 -37.41
N LEU A 678 7.43 11.83 -38.16
CA LEU A 678 6.78 11.93 -39.48
C LEU A 678 7.67 11.40 -40.62
N GLY A 679 8.92 11.00 -40.33
CA GLY A 679 9.93 10.60 -41.32
C GLY A 679 10.74 11.76 -41.91
N ALA A 680 10.61 12.98 -41.38
CA ALA A 680 11.30 14.14 -41.95
C ALA A 680 12.81 14.13 -41.71
N ALA A 681 13.55 14.46 -42.76
CA ALA A 681 14.94 14.88 -42.71
C ALA A 681 15.06 16.40 -42.89
N ALA A 682 16.28 16.91 -42.83
CA ALA A 682 16.54 18.34 -43.04
C ALA A 682 16.03 18.80 -44.41
N ASN A 683 15.32 19.93 -44.43
CA ASN A 683 14.72 20.59 -45.62
C ASN A 683 13.49 19.91 -46.21
N ASN A 684 12.95 18.85 -45.62
CA ASN A 684 11.65 18.36 -46.04
C ASN A 684 10.56 19.42 -45.83
N ILE A 685 9.58 19.42 -46.73
CA ILE A 685 8.38 20.25 -46.65
C ILE A 685 7.14 19.35 -46.60
N VAL A 686 5.99 19.93 -46.26
CA VAL A 686 4.72 19.17 -46.15
C VAL A 686 4.38 18.40 -47.43
N SER A 687 4.67 18.95 -48.61
CA SER A 687 4.42 18.26 -49.88
C SER A 687 5.23 16.98 -50.11
N ASP A 688 6.26 16.75 -49.31
CA ASP A 688 7.08 15.54 -49.38
C ASP A 688 6.44 14.35 -48.62
N ILE A 689 5.41 14.62 -47.80
CA ILE A 689 4.64 13.59 -47.09
C ILE A 689 3.56 13.03 -47.99
N THR A 690 3.55 11.70 -48.13
CA THR A 690 2.38 10.95 -48.59
C THR A 690 1.86 10.09 -47.45
N LEU A 691 0.66 10.41 -46.98
CA LEU A 691 -0.04 9.60 -45.97
C LEU A 691 -0.85 8.52 -46.66
N ILE A 692 -0.64 7.26 -46.27
CA ILE A 692 -1.15 6.08 -46.97
C ILE A 692 -2.01 5.26 -46.00
N LYS A 693 -3.27 5.07 -46.36
CA LYS A 693 -4.14 4.08 -45.76
C LYS A 693 -3.71 2.71 -46.23
N ILE A 694 -3.49 1.81 -45.27
CA ILE A 694 -3.27 0.39 -45.57
C ILE A 694 -4.65 -0.25 -45.71
N LEU A 695 -4.90 -0.96 -46.83
CA LEU A 695 -6.16 -1.62 -47.16
C LEU A 695 -6.11 -3.14 -46.88
N LYS A 696 -7.29 -3.77 -46.76
CA LYS A 696 -7.43 -5.16 -46.26
C LYS A 696 -6.77 -6.18 -47.20
N ASP A 697 -6.69 -5.85 -48.48
CA ASP A 697 -6.01 -6.61 -49.53
C ASP A 697 -4.49 -6.32 -49.61
N GLU A 698 -3.95 -5.59 -48.63
CA GLU A 698 -2.55 -5.17 -48.53
C GLU A 698 -2.12 -4.14 -49.59
N THR A 699 -3.08 -3.53 -50.31
CA THR A 699 -2.84 -2.37 -51.19
C THR A 699 -2.95 -1.04 -50.42
N GLY A 700 -2.65 0.09 -51.08
CA GLY A 700 -2.64 1.40 -50.43
C GLY A 700 -3.50 2.45 -51.12
N ALA A 701 -4.14 3.30 -50.33
CA ALA A 701 -4.84 4.50 -50.80
C ALA A 701 -4.25 5.76 -50.15
N LYS A 702 -4.20 6.87 -50.89
CA LYS A 702 -3.64 8.14 -50.37
C LYS A 702 -4.70 8.95 -49.65
N PHE A 703 -4.36 9.52 -48.50
CA PHE A 703 -5.16 10.58 -47.91
C PHE A 703 -4.94 11.90 -48.66
N GLY A 704 -5.99 12.70 -48.79
CA GLY A 704 -5.90 14.08 -49.26
C GLY A 704 -5.32 15.02 -48.20
N TYR A 705 -4.48 15.97 -48.59
CA TYR A 705 -4.00 17.01 -47.67
C TYR A 705 -4.88 18.26 -47.76
N THR A 706 -5.21 18.86 -46.62
CA THR A 706 -5.83 20.20 -46.57
C THR A 706 -5.18 21.07 -45.50
N ALA A 707 -4.87 22.33 -45.87
CA ALA A 707 -4.43 23.37 -44.94
C ALA A 707 -5.61 24.22 -44.43
N GLU A 708 -6.78 24.12 -45.05
CA GLU A 708 -7.95 24.94 -44.72
C GLU A 708 -8.98 24.14 -43.91
N PRO A 709 -9.44 24.64 -42.75
CA PRO A 709 -10.44 23.95 -41.93
C PRO A 709 -11.75 23.63 -42.65
N ALA A 710 -12.19 24.50 -43.57
CA ALA A 710 -13.37 24.26 -44.39
C ALA A 710 -13.24 23.04 -45.32
N GLY A 711 -12.01 22.58 -45.57
CA GLY A 711 -11.71 21.40 -46.37
C GLY A 711 -11.58 20.10 -45.56
N TYR A 712 -11.77 20.13 -44.23
CA TYR A 712 -11.72 18.91 -43.40
C TYR A 712 -12.86 17.95 -43.81
N ALA A 713 -12.50 16.79 -44.35
CA ALA A 713 -13.45 15.80 -44.86
C ALA A 713 -12.91 14.38 -44.68
N ASP A 714 -13.75 13.38 -44.91
CA ASP A 714 -13.31 11.98 -44.95
C ASP A 714 -12.10 11.78 -45.90
N GLN A 715 -11.25 10.80 -45.59
CA GLN A 715 -10.05 10.46 -46.36
C GLN A 715 -9.05 11.63 -46.48
N SER A 716 -9.02 12.54 -45.50
CA SER A 716 -8.09 13.66 -45.49
C SER A 716 -7.24 13.74 -44.21
N PHE A 717 -6.17 14.52 -44.27
CA PHE A 717 -5.35 14.85 -43.10
C PHE A 717 -4.89 16.31 -43.15
N THR A 718 -4.56 16.84 -41.97
CA THR A 718 -3.87 18.12 -41.83
C THR A 718 -2.72 18.01 -40.84
N LEU A 719 -1.87 19.02 -40.85
CA LEU A 719 -0.68 19.09 -40.02
C LEU A 719 -0.58 20.50 -39.44
N LYS A 720 -0.55 20.59 -38.11
CA LYS A 720 -0.43 21.85 -37.37
C LYS A 720 0.92 21.96 -36.70
N ASN A 721 1.46 23.17 -36.60
CA ASN A 721 2.66 23.45 -35.83
C ASN A 721 2.37 23.48 -34.31
N ALA A 722 3.40 23.70 -33.49
CA ALA A 722 3.28 23.75 -32.04
C ALA A 722 2.33 24.84 -31.52
N ASP A 723 2.13 25.92 -32.29
CA ASP A 723 1.22 27.03 -31.95
C ASP A 723 -0.24 26.73 -32.34
N GLY A 724 -0.50 25.59 -33.00
CA GLY A 724 -1.83 25.18 -33.45
C GLY A 724 -2.25 25.72 -34.83
N ASN A 725 -1.34 26.38 -35.55
CA ASN A 725 -1.59 26.89 -36.90
C ASN A 725 -1.44 25.77 -37.93
N ASN A 726 -2.35 25.73 -38.92
CA ASN A 726 -2.25 24.81 -40.05
C ASN A 726 -1.03 25.16 -40.89
N LEU A 727 -0.27 24.13 -41.28
CA LEU A 727 0.83 24.30 -42.22
C LEU A 727 0.28 24.40 -43.65
N ALA A 728 1.01 25.10 -44.52
CA ALA A 728 0.81 25.05 -45.96
C ALA A 728 1.64 23.92 -46.56
N PHE A 729 1.29 23.48 -47.77
CA PHE A 729 2.00 22.42 -48.49
C PHE A 729 3.49 22.73 -48.74
N THR A 730 3.87 24.01 -48.73
CA THR A 730 5.24 24.50 -48.93
C THR A 730 6.02 24.71 -47.64
N ASP A 731 5.38 24.56 -46.47
CA ASP A 731 6.03 24.83 -45.20
C ASP A 731 7.02 23.72 -44.84
N LYS A 732 8.11 24.12 -44.18
CA LYS A 732 9.18 23.22 -43.75
C LYS A 732 8.75 22.36 -42.57
N ILE A 733 9.25 21.13 -42.55
CA ILE A 733 9.15 20.21 -41.43
C ILE A 733 10.54 20.06 -40.81
N ASP A 734 10.78 20.76 -39.71
CA ASP A 734 11.93 20.55 -38.84
C ASP A 734 11.83 19.18 -38.14
N PRO A 735 12.82 18.27 -38.29
CA PRO A 735 12.83 16.95 -37.65
C PRO A 735 12.72 16.98 -36.12
N THR A 736 13.15 18.07 -35.48
CA THR A 736 13.18 18.22 -34.01
C THR A 736 11.95 18.89 -33.44
N ALA A 737 11.18 19.61 -34.27
CA ALA A 737 9.98 20.31 -33.84
C ALA A 737 8.80 19.35 -33.63
N THR A 738 7.86 19.75 -32.78
CA THR A 738 6.61 19.03 -32.54
C THR A 738 5.50 19.57 -33.43
N TYR A 739 4.69 18.64 -33.96
CA TYR A 739 3.54 18.89 -34.80
C TYR A 739 2.33 18.15 -34.26
N THR A 740 1.15 18.61 -34.66
CA THR A 740 -0.09 17.84 -34.50
C THR A 740 -0.52 17.30 -35.85
N LEU A 741 -0.49 15.98 -36.01
CA LEU A 741 -1.10 15.27 -37.13
C LEU A 741 -2.57 15.05 -36.79
N ILE A 742 -3.48 15.40 -37.71
CA ILE A 742 -4.91 15.16 -37.55
C ILE A 742 -5.40 14.37 -38.76
N LEU A 743 -5.93 13.18 -38.49
CA LEU A 743 -6.58 12.32 -39.49
C LEU A 743 -8.08 12.57 -39.46
N PHE A 744 -8.71 12.61 -40.63
CA PHE A 744 -10.15 12.74 -40.76
C PHE A 744 -10.70 11.49 -41.43
N VAL A 745 -11.38 10.67 -40.64
CA VAL A 745 -11.93 9.39 -41.09
C VAL A 745 -13.39 9.29 -40.69
N LYS A 746 -14.23 8.98 -41.67
CA LYS A 746 -15.66 8.81 -41.47
C LYS A 746 -15.95 7.42 -40.91
N ASP A 747 -16.73 7.38 -39.83
CA ASP A 747 -17.32 6.16 -39.30
C ASP A 747 -18.10 5.42 -40.40
N ASN A 748 -17.80 4.12 -40.55
CA ASN A 748 -18.29 3.28 -41.64
C ASN A 748 -17.89 3.72 -43.06
N GLY A 749 -16.96 4.66 -43.19
CA GLY A 749 -16.38 5.11 -44.46
C GLY A 749 -15.49 4.05 -45.10
N GLU A 750 -14.87 4.38 -46.25
CA GLU A 750 -13.97 3.45 -46.93
C GLU A 750 -12.66 3.24 -46.17
N PHE A 751 -12.19 4.25 -45.44
CA PHE A 751 -10.95 4.16 -44.68
C PHE A 751 -11.16 3.54 -43.30
N ASP A 752 -12.39 3.45 -42.83
CA ASP A 752 -12.68 2.78 -41.57
C ASP A 752 -12.74 1.25 -41.72
N TYR A 753 -11.82 0.56 -41.04
CA TYR A 753 -11.81 -0.89 -40.97
C TYR A 753 -12.91 -1.48 -40.08
N ASP A 754 -13.31 -0.73 -39.05
CA ASP A 754 -14.43 -1.12 -38.20
C ASP A 754 -15.72 -0.81 -38.95
N LYS A 755 -16.68 -1.72 -38.87
CA LYS A 755 -18.05 -1.47 -39.37
C LYS A 755 -19.06 -1.34 -38.22
N THR A 756 -18.56 -1.32 -36.99
CA THR A 756 -19.36 -1.06 -35.80
C THR A 756 -19.66 0.44 -35.75
N MET A 757 -20.95 0.79 -35.69
CA MET A 757 -21.38 2.18 -35.56
C MET A 757 -20.67 2.88 -34.41
N GLY A 758 -20.09 4.05 -34.70
CA GLY A 758 -19.43 4.90 -33.73
C GLY A 758 -18.04 4.42 -33.32
N SER A 759 -17.36 3.60 -34.12
CA SER A 759 -15.99 3.14 -33.88
C SER A 759 -15.18 3.28 -35.16
N VAL A 760 -13.94 3.78 -35.06
CA VAL A 760 -13.05 3.96 -36.22
C VAL A 760 -11.73 3.22 -35.99
N ILE A 761 -11.26 2.42 -36.96
CA ILE A 761 -9.95 1.73 -36.94
C ILE A 761 -9.13 2.07 -38.19
N ASP A 762 -7.96 2.68 -37.99
CA ASP A 762 -7.14 3.19 -39.11
C ASP A 762 -5.66 2.79 -39.06
N PRO A 763 -5.29 1.68 -39.73
CA PRO A 763 -3.89 1.42 -40.04
C PRO A 763 -3.36 2.38 -41.11
N VAL A 764 -2.34 3.15 -40.74
CA VAL A 764 -1.74 4.21 -41.56
C VAL A 764 -0.22 4.10 -41.62
N ALA A 765 0.32 4.25 -42.83
CA ALA A 765 1.75 4.46 -43.07
C ALA A 765 1.99 5.88 -43.59
N MET A 766 3.16 6.44 -43.31
CA MET A 766 3.62 7.70 -43.88
C MET A 766 4.88 7.45 -44.69
N ALA A 767 4.87 7.89 -45.94
CA ALA A 767 5.97 7.82 -46.89
C ALA A 767 6.52 9.24 -47.07
N MET A 768 7.76 9.48 -46.64
CA MET A 768 8.42 10.78 -46.80
C MET A 768 9.43 10.69 -47.95
N ASN A 769 9.24 11.51 -48.97
CA ASN A 769 10.16 11.64 -50.09
C ASN A 769 11.46 12.35 -49.70
N GLU A 770 12.49 12.19 -50.53
CA GLU A 770 13.73 12.95 -50.39
C GLU A 770 13.46 14.45 -50.56
N ALA A 771 14.04 15.27 -49.66
CA ALA A 771 13.93 16.71 -49.75
C ALA A 771 14.55 17.21 -51.06
N LYS A 772 13.82 18.03 -51.83
CA LYS A 772 14.37 18.64 -53.04
C LYS A 772 15.55 19.54 -52.66
N ALA A 773 16.67 19.39 -53.36
CA ALA A 773 17.86 20.18 -53.14
C ALA A 773 17.54 21.69 -53.18
N PRO A 774 18.03 22.49 -52.22
CA PRO A 774 17.84 23.93 -52.27
C PRO A 774 18.46 24.48 -53.54
N LYS A 775 17.68 25.26 -54.30
CA LYS A 775 18.17 25.94 -55.50
C LYS A 775 19.40 26.78 -55.10
N PRO A 776 20.58 26.65 -55.76
CA PRO A 776 21.74 27.43 -55.38
C PRO A 776 21.38 28.91 -55.46
N SER A 777 21.59 29.65 -54.38
CA SER A 777 21.38 31.08 -54.34
C SER A 777 22.37 31.72 -55.31
N GLY A 778 21.88 32.11 -56.49
CA GLY A 778 22.62 32.96 -57.40
C GLY A 778 22.90 34.29 -56.72
N GLY A 779 24.08 34.40 -56.11
CA GLY A 779 24.60 35.65 -55.55
C GLY A 779 24.85 36.62 -56.70
N SER A 780 23.88 37.48 -56.99
CA SER A 780 24.12 38.67 -57.80
C SER A 780 24.72 39.72 -56.87
N SER A 781 26.05 39.83 -56.93
CA SER A 781 26.78 40.96 -56.37
C SER A 781 26.40 42.23 -57.14
N SER A 782 25.72 43.17 -56.50
CA SER A 782 25.74 44.56 -56.97
C SER A 782 25.74 45.49 -55.76
N GLY A 783 26.87 46.18 -55.59
CA GLY A 783 27.04 47.27 -54.66
C GLY A 783 26.55 48.60 -55.23
N CYS A 784 26.14 49.50 -54.34
CA CYS A 784 26.26 50.96 -54.54
C CYS A 784 27.71 51.34 -54.10
N SER A 785 28.44 52.29 -54.67
CA SER A 785 28.02 53.53 -55.32
C SER A 785 29.11 54.15 -56.19
N ALA A 786 28.65 55.00 -57.12
CA ALA A 786 29.26 56.21 -57.66
C ALA A 786 30.04 56.12 -58.99
N GLY A 787 29.48 56.78 -60.02
CA GLY A 787 30.29 57.47 -61.02
C GLY A 787 29.89 57.27 -62.49
N MET A 788 28.91 58.06 -62.95
CA MET A 788 28.84 58.70 -64.28
C MET A 788 29.01 57.84 -65.55
N GLY A 789 27.96 57.79 -66.36
CA GLY A 789 28.13 57.90 -67.82
C GLY A 789 27.18 57.10 -68.70
N VAL A 790 26.29 57.84 -69.36
CA VAL A 790 25.98 57.70 -70.79
C VAL A 790 24.96 56.61 -71.22
N LEU A 791 23.77 57.15 -71.52
CA LEU A 791 22.91 56.92 -72.69
C LEU A 791 22.12 55.61 -72.91
N ALA A 792 20.85 55.92 -73.23
CA ALA A 792 19.95 55.31 -74.21
C ALA A 792 19.11 54.13 -73.72
N LEU A 793 17.77 54.13 -73.73
CA LEU A 793 16.68 54.62 -74.62
C LEU A 793 15.88 53.35 -75.01
N LEU A 794 14.54 53.47 -74.93
CA LEU A 794 13.49 52.62 -75.51
C LEU A 794 13.16 51.28 -74.81
N ALA A 795 11.99 51.17 -74.16
CA ALA A 795 10.64 50.89 -74.74
C ALA A 795 10.42 49.36 -74.85
N LEU A 796 9.31 48.71 -74.48
CA LEU A 796 7.90 49.05 -74.32
C LEU A 796 7.25 48.08 -73.28
N LEU A 797 6.33 48.59 -72.45
CA LEU A 797 5.08 47.89 -72.04
C LEU A 797 4.03 48.13 -73.16
N PRO A 798 2.87 47.44 -73.29
CA PRO A 798 1.96 46.94 -72.22
C PRO A 798 1.32 45.55 -72.50
N LEU A 799 0.80 44.78 -71.53
CA LEU A 799 -0.44 44.89 -70.71
C LEU A 799 -1.76 44.45 -71.41
N ALA A 800 -2.62 43.80 -70.60
CA ALA A 800 -4.07 43.57 -70.72
C ALA A 800 -4.57 42.46 -71.68
N ALA A 801 -5.27 41.40 -71.23
CA ALA A 801 -6.56 41.29 -70.52
C ALA A 801 -7.81 41.40 -71.42
N ALA A 802 -8.57 40.30 -71.42
CA ALA A 802 -10.03 40.14 -71.55
C ALA A 802 -10.82 40.77 -72.73
N ARG A 803 -11.52 39.92 -73.52
CA ARG A 803 -13.01 39.79 -73.47
C ARG A 803 -13.60 38.82 -74.52
N ARG A 804 -14.66 38.12 -74.03
CA ARG A 804 -15.91 37.70 -74.69
C ARG A 804 -15.92 36.54 -75.71
N LYS A 805 -16.62 35.47 -75.32
CA LYS A 805 -17.70 34.92 -76.16
C LYS A 805 -18.98 35.73 -75.89
N ARG A 806 -19.56 36.21 -76.99
CA ARG A 806 -20.85 36.89 -77.23
C ARG A 806 -21.48 37.66 -76.07
#